data_AF-A0A952WEC6-F1
#
_entry.id   AF-A0A952WEC6-F1
#
_cell.length_a   1.000
_cell.length_b   1.000
_cell.length_c   1.000
_cell.angle_alpha   90.00
_cell.angle_beta   90.00
_cell.angle_gamma   90.00
#
_symmetry.space_group_name_H-M   'P 1'
#
loop_
_entity.id
_entity.type
_entity.pdbx_description
1 polymer ?
#
loop_
_entity_poly.entity_id
_entity_poly.type
_entity_poly.pdbx_seq_one_letter_code
_entity_poly.pdbx_strand_id
1 'polypeptide(L)'
;MIARILSGLAVFALFSTAHAQTGACCVPLPAGYSCQVLTPQQCAAANGIYRGNNLPCTSTTCTNITPGTGACCVANGGLATCLIKTQAECAALNGVFFGPGSACTATSCANTAPSGACCIPDPATGQLVCHTLTQAQCTAQGGTFQGAGTNCATACPPPATGACCIVSPLGVNCLITTQVQCTSNGGTYQGNGTLCASTTCPTPIVGACCLPANTGSIGGCVIRTEAQCAAQGGTFQGPNSTCAPGNCPTTTPTGACCFPDPATGAIVCQVTSQAQCASLNGVWRGPGTACTASICLNSSLTGACCLPDGSCVLATLATCTAQSGLFRGVGTACSNTTCAPTTGACCLPATTPSNPSCTITTEQQCLAVGGAYRGNGTNCQNANCNAPSGACCLSTGVCIRTTQQTCVSEGGLWQGAGTLCAGITCTTVSGACCFPNGSCQVTTFQQCHQAGGVFRGPGVPCASNTCPSVTPGGRCCLPTGACLVTSQSQCANLGGVFGGVGTLCDPAACPPAVGACCLPGGSCQLLSQSECASAGGIYRGNGTQCTNQSCPFTTPAGRCCLPNGQCVVTTQVNCANLGGTFAGAGTLCSANACPAGVSGACCLSAATVGTLCIVTTEAFCTSRGGVYQGDGTTCSNTTCPPPSGACCLPDGSCAVLTPQACAVQQGLYRGNNVPCSAANCPRGAFGGTLRGDWNNDGAVNIADVQDYLAAFSAGLGDLNGDGLCDARDLALFKEIFSTPSFTR
;
A
#
# COMPACT_ATOMS: atom_id res chain seq x y z
N MET A 1 70.81 23.01 -23.89
CA MET A 1 69.75 23.94 -24.34
C MET A 1 68.81 23.18 -25.27
N ILE A 2 67.71 22.61 -24.74
CA ILE A 2 66.64 21.93 -25.51
C ILE A 2 65.31 22.17 -24.78
N ALA A 3 64.20 22.30 -25.54
CA ALA A 3 62.78 22.49 -25.14
C ALA A 3 62.42 23.87 -24.51
N ARG A 4 61.27 24.50 -24.80
CA ARG A 4 60.04 24.17 -25.57
C ARG A 4 59.68 25.33 -26.54
N ILE A 5 59.08 25.25 -27.73
CA ILE A 5 58.42 24.20 -28.57
C ILE A 5 56.92 23.91 -28.29
N LEU A 6 56.06 24.23 -29.29
CA LEU A 6 54.66 23.76 -29.57
C LEU A 6 53.52 24.20 -28.60
N SER A 7 52.29 24.59 -28.99
CA SER A 7 51.56 24.83 -30.27
C SER A 7 50.43 25.87 -30.02
N GLY A 8 49.71 26.49 -30.97
CA GLY A 8 49.69 26.40 -32.44
C GLY A 8 48.67 27.38 -33.10
N LEU A 9 48.70 27.43 -34.44
CA LEU A 9 47.78 28.14 -35.36
C LEU A 9 46.32 27.61 -35.29
N ALA A 10 45.25 28.24 -35.78
CA ALA A 10 44.96 29.59 -36.35
C ALA A 10 43.42 29.74 -36.48
N VAL A 11 42.90 30.92 -36.90
CA VAL A 11 41.85 31.08 -37.94
C VAL A 11 41.70 32.57 -38.32
N PHE A 12 41.45 32.83 -39.61
CA PHE A 12 41.29 34.15 -40.24
C PHE A 12 39.96 34.84 -39.88
N ALA A 13 39.96 36.17 -39.72
CA ALA A 13 38.83 37.03 -40.11
C ALA A 13 39.27 38.49 -40.36
N LEU A 14 38.73 39.08 -41.43
CA LEU A 14 39.02 40.42 -41.96
C LEU A 14 38.81 41.57 -40.95
N PHE A 15 39.80 42.44 -40.77
CA PHE A 15 39.60 43.75 -40.16
C PHE A 15 38.88 44.69 -41.14
N SER A 16 37.56 44.83 -40.98
CA SER A 16 36.82 45.97 -41.51
C SER A 16 36.86 47.10 -40.48
N THR A 17 37.53 48.22 -40.78
CA THR A 17 37.56 49.39 -39.90
C THR A 17 36.21 50.11 -39.93
N ALA A 18 35.31 49.72 -39.02
CA ALA A 18 34.10 50.46 -38.73
C ALA A 18 34.46 51.89 -38.29
N HIS A 19 34.26 52.86 -39.16
CA HIS A 19 34.37 54.27 -38.79
C HIS A 19 33.28 54.57 -37.76
N ALA A 20 33.66 55.01 -36.57
CA ALA A 20 32.71 55.41 -35.54
C ALA A 20 31.87 56.57 -36.07
N GLN A 21 30.55 56.40 -36.16
CA GLN A 21 29.65 57.45 -36.63
C GLN A 21 29.72 58.65 -35.67
N THR A 22 30.05 59.82 -36.21
CA THR A 22 30.08 61.09 -35.50
C THR A 22 28.82 61.90 -35.78
N GLY A 23 28.55 62.91 -34.97
CA GLY A 23 27.37 63.75 -35.09
C GLY A 23 27.36 64.92 -34.11
N ALA A 24 26.40 65.82 -34.26
CA ALA A 24 26.30 67.02 -33.45
C ALA A 24 26.09 66.70 -31.96
N CYS A 25 26.97 67.25 -31.13
CA CYS A 25 26.97 67.17 -29.68
C CYS A 25 26.89 68.59 -29.11
N CYS A 26 25.89 68.85 -28.26
CA CYS A 26 25.75 70.11 -27.54
C CYS A 26 26.50 70.03 -26.20
N VAL A 27 27.76 70.47 -26.17
CA VAL A 27 28.64 70.46 -25.00
C VAL A 27 28.36 71.69 -24.13
N PRO A 28 28.08 71.54 -22.82
CA PRO A 28 27.75 72.66 -21.93
C PRO A 28 28.92 73.63 -21.75
N LEU A 29 28.60 74.92 -21.72
CA LEU A 29 29.49 76.03 -21.40
C LEU A 29 28.84 76.94 -20.35
N PRO A 30 29.59 77.76 -19.60
CA PRO A 30 29.04 78.65 -18.58
C PRO A 30 27.95 79.63 -19.05
N ALA A 31 27.85 79.88 -20.36
CA ALA A 31 26.86 80.76 -20.99
C ALA A 31 25.90 80.05 -21.98
N GLY A 32 25.81 78.71 -21.96
CA GLY A 32 24.91 77.96 -22.84
C GLY A 32 25.49 76.62 -23.30
N TYR A 33 25.37 76.30 -24.59
CA TYR A 33 25.89 75.06 -25.18
C TYR A 33 26.62 75.36 -26.49
N SER A 34 27.80 74.76 -26.68
CA SER A 34 28.51 74.77 -27.97
C SER A 34 28.21 73.50 -28.76
N CYS A 35 28.07 73.60 -30.08
CA CYS A 35 27.92 72.44 -30.94
C CYS A 35 29.28 71.96 -31.43
N GLN A 36 29.59 70.68 -31.21
CA GLN A 36 30.80 70.00 -31.71
C GLN A 36 30.40 68.70 -32.42
N VAL A 37 31.12 68.29 -33.46
CA VAL A 37 30.88 66.99 -34.13
C VAL A 37 31.77 65.95 -33.46
N LEU A 38 31.18 65.09 -32.63
CA LEU A 38 31.87 64.09 -31.80
C LEU A 38 31.27 62.69 -32.04
N THR A 39 31.91 61.63 -31.55
CA THR A 39 31.22 60.32 -31.40
C THR A 39 30.26 60.36 -30.21
N PRO A 40 29.26 59.45 -30.13
CA PRO A 40 28.36 59.37 -28.97
C PRO A 40 29.10 59.21 -27.63
N GLN A 41 30.18 58.42 -27.60
CA GLN A 41 31.01 58.22 -26.41
C GLN A 41 31.81 59.47 -26.04
N GLN A 42 32.40 60.17 -27.01
CA GLN A 42 33.11 61.43 -26.77
C GLN A 42 32.16 62.53 -26.29
N CYS A 43 30.94 62.57 -26.83
CA CYS A 43 29.90 63.51 -26.39
C CYS A 43 29.50 63.27 -24.93
N ALA A 44 29.25 62.01 -24.55
CA ALA A 44 28.95 61.64 -23.17
C ALA A 44 30.12 61.98 -22.21
N ALA A 45 31.36 61.71 -22.62
CA ALA A 45 32.55 62.07 -21.83
C ALA A 45 32.73 63.59 -21.63
N ALA A 46 32.22 64.41 -22.56
CA ALA A 46 32.20 65.86 -22.44
C ALA A 46 30.97 66.41 -21.68
N ASN A 47 30.15 65.55 -21.06
CA ASN A 47 28.83 65.89 -20.49
C ASN A 47 27.88 66.59 -21.49
N GLY A 48 28.06 66.34 -22.79
CA GLY A 48 27.29 66.94 -23.86
C GLY A 48 26.05 66.15 -24.23
N ILE A 49 25.05 66.85 -24.78
CA ILE A 49 23.80 66.24 -25.27
C ILE A 49 23.98 65.89 -26.76
N TYR A 50 24.04 64.59 -27.07
CA TYR A 50 24.20 64.10 -28.43
C TYR A 50 22.87 64.18 -29.21
N ARG A 51 22.90 64.78 -30.41
CA ARG A 51 21.70 65.10 -31.21
C ARG A 51 21.43 64.10 -32.34
N GLY A 52 22.36 63.20 -32.64
CA GLY A 52 22.21 62.12 -33.62
C GLY A 52 23.38 62.01 -34.59
N ASN A 53 23.57 60.81 -35.15
CA ASN A 53 24.66 60.49 -36.09
C ASN A 53 24.49 61.25 -37.42
N ASN A 54 25.63 61.66 -38.01
CA ASN A 54 25.74 62.44 -39.25
C ASN A 54 25.02 63.80 -39.24
N LEU A 55 24.52 64.26 -38.09
CA LEU A 55 23.87 65.57 -37.98
C LEU A 55 24.94 66.68 -37.90
N PRO A 56 24.94 67.68 -38.79
CA PRO A 56 25.93 68.76 -38.76
C PRO A 56 25.64 69.78 -37.66
N CYS A 57 26.70 70.42 -37.18
CA CYS A 57 26.58 71.55 -36.27
C CYS A 57 26.22 72.84 -37.03
N THR A 58 25.07 73.41 -36.69
CA THR A 58 24.56 74.68 -37.22
C THR A 58 24.24 75.62 -36.07
N SER A 59 24.04 76.91 -36.36
CA SER A 59 23.73 77.94 -35.35
C SER A 59 22.46 77.66 -34.54
N THR A 60 21.55 76.81 -35.05
CA THR A 60 20.30 76.42 -34.37
C THR A 60 20.34 75.04 -33.72
N THR A 61 21.41 74.25 -33.89
CA THR A 61 21.44 72.84 -33.43
C THR A 61 21.36 72.71 -31.91
N CYS A 62 21.87 73.70 -31.16
CA CYS A 62 21.89 73.73 -29.69
C CYS A 62 21.08 74.89 -29.06
N THR A 63 20.35 75.67 -29.86
CA THR A 63 19.35 76.62 -29.32
C THR A 63 18.09 75.86 -28.89
N ASN A 64 17.43 76.31 -27.82
CA ASN A 64 16.33 75.62 -27.11
C ASN A 64 16.78 74.52 -26.10
N ILE A 65 17.94 74.69 -25.45
CA ILE A 65 18.31 73.90 -24.26
C ILE A 65 18.36 74.83 -23.05
N THR A 66 17.24 74.97 -22.34
CA THR A 66 17.14 75.82 -21.13
C THR A 66 17.60 75.00 -19.92
N PRO A 67 18.61 75.45 -19.15
CA PRO A 67 19.15 74.70 -18.01
C PRO A 67 18.07 74.26 -17.02
N GLY A 68 18.05 72.97 -16.66
CA GLY A 68 17.12 72.41 -15.68
C GLY A 68 15.71 72.07 -16.19
N THR A 69 15.40 72.29 -17.48
CA THR A 69 14.09 71.90 -18.08
C THR A 69 14.20 70.67 -18.96
N GLY A 70 13.11 69.91 -19.09
CA GLY A 70 13.01 68.69 -19.89
C GLY A 70 11.57 68.23 -20.10
N ALA A 71 11.38 67.11 -20.79
CA ALA A 71 10.08 66.52 -21.09
C ALA A 71 9.38 66.02 -19.81
N CYS A 72 8.14 66.48 -19.65
CA CYS A 72 7.21 66.13 -18.59
C CYS A 72 5.92 65.57 -19.19
N CYS A 73 5.59 64.32 -18.90
CA CYS A 73 4.35 63.70 -19.35
C CYS A 73 3.27 63.79 -18.28
N VAL A 74 2.20 64.54 -18.57
CA VAL A 74 1.04 64.73 -17.67
C VAL A 74 -0.20 64.06 -18.27
N ALA A 75 -0.93 63.29 -17.45
CA ALA A 75 -2.10 62.55 -17.91
C ALA A 75 -3.38 63.39 -17.76
N ASN A 76 -4.06 63.69 -18.88
CA ASN A 76 -5.38 64.31 -18.89
C ASN A 76 -6.36 63.42 -19.65
N GLY A 77 -7.37 62.88 -18.96
CA GLY A 77 -8.49 62.15 -19.59
C GLY A 77 -8.12 60.90 -20.41
N GLY A 78 -6.94 60.32 -20.21
CA GLY A 78 -6.49 59.11 -20.92
C GLY A 78 -5.49 59.35 -22.07
N LEU A 79 -5.19 60.61 -22.45
CA LEU A 79 -4.03 60.94 -23.27
C LEU A 79 -2.95 61.62 -22.42
N ALA A 80 -1.71 61.15 -22.56
CA ALA A 80 -0.54 61.76 -21.91
C ALA A 80 0.01 62.89 -22.78
N THR A 81 -0.05 64.13 -22.27
CA THR A 81 0.42 65.33 -22.95
C THR A 81 1.87 65.62 -22.54
N CYS A 82 2.74 65.92 -23.51
CA CYS A 82 4.13 66.28 -23.24
C CYS A 82 4.29 67.80 -23.10
N LEU A 83 4.89 68.23 -21.99
CA LEU A 83 5.23 69.63 -21.71
C LEU A 83 6.73 69.74 -21.41
N ILE A 84 7.40 70.80 -21.87
CA ILE A 84 8.76 71.11 -21.42
C ILE A 84 8.66 71.91 -20.12
N LYS A 85 9.17 71.35 -19.01
CA LYS A 85 9.06 71.90 -17.65
C LYS A 85 10.32 71.63 -16.84
N THR A 86 10.53 72.33 -15.74
CA THR A 86 11.51 71.89 -14.73
C THR A 86 11.02 70.63 -14.00
N GLN A 87 11.93 69.91 -13.32
CA GLN A 87 11.57 68.74 -12.51
C GLN A 87 10.52 69.08 -11.43
N ALA A 88 10.66 70.23 -10.78
CA ALA A 88 9.75 70.69 -9.73
C ALA A 88 8.36 71.03 -10.28
N GLU A 89 8.28 71.76 -11.41
CA GLU A 89 7.00 72.02 -12.08
C GLU A 89 6.34 70.75 -12.61
N CYS A 90 7.14 69.76 -13.04
CA CYS A 90 6.61 68.50 -13.51
C CYS A 90 5.97 67.69 -12.38
N ALA A 91 6.64 67.60 -11.23
CA ALA A 91 6.10 66.99 -10.02
C ALA A 91 4.82 67.71 -9.54
N ALA A 92 4.79 69.04 -9.59
CA ALA A 92 3.61 69.83 -9.23
C ALA A 92 2.38 69.58 -10.12
N LEU A 93 2.59 69.06 -11.34
CA LEU A 93 1.53 68.66 -12.28
C LEU A 93 1.21 67.15 -12.20
N ASN A 94 1.77 66.42 -11.23
CA ASN A 94 1.74 64.95 -11.14
C ASN A 94 2.25 64.25 -12.43
N GLY A 95 3.19 64.88 -13.13
CA GLY A 95 3.78 64.36 -14.36
C GLY A 95 5.05 63.55 -14.14
N VAL A 96 5.38 62.70 -15.12
CA VAL A 96 6.65 61.95 -15.16
C VAL A 96 7.71 62.78 -15.88
N PHE A 97 8.82 63.07 -15.20
CA PHE A 97 9.93 63.88 -15.73
C PHE A 97 11.05 63.00 -16.28
N PHE A 98 11.44 63.23 -17.54
CA PHE A 98 12.42 62.41 -18.27
C PHE A 98 13.87 62.97 -18.21
N GLY A 99 14.14 63.87 -17.26
CA GLY A 99 15.46 64.47 -17.04
C GLY A 99 15.72 65.74 -17.87
N PRO A 100 16.65 66.61 -17.45
CA PRO A 100 16.93 67.87 -18.12
C PRO A 100 17.50 67.66 -19.53
N GLY A 101 17.05 68.48 -20.49
CA GLY A 101 17.42 68.41 -21.91
C GLY A 101 16.61 67.40 -22.74
N SER A 102 15.73 66.60 -22.13
CA SER A 102 14.84 65.67 -22.85
C SER A 102 13.76 66.42 -23.64
N ALA A 103 13.49 65.97 -24.87
CA ALA A 103 12.61 66.66 -25.82
C ALA A 103 11.19 66.07 -25.87
N CYS A 104 10.19 66.94 -26.06
CA CYS A 104 8.83 66.54 -26.33
C CYS A 104 8.64 66.20 -27.81
N THR A 105 8.38 64.93 -28.08
CA THR A 105 8.09 64.36 -29.40
C THR A 105 6.79 63.55 -29.32
N ALA A 106 6.21 63.19 -30.46
CA ALA A 106 4.97 62.40 -30.50
C ALA A 106 5.07 61.05 -29.75
N THR A 107 6.28 60.49 -29.64
CA THR A 107 6.56 59.25 -28.90
C THR A 107 6.96 59.47 -27.44
N SER A 108 7.32 60.69 -27.00
CA SER A 108 7.85 60.94 -25.65
C SER A 108 6.85 60.61 -24.53
N CYS A 109 5.55 60.72 -24.80
CA CYS A 109 4.49 60.32 -23.85
C CYS A 109 3.59 59.19 -24.35
N ALA A 110 3.90 58.58 -25.51
CA ALA A 110 3.15 57.43 -26.02
C ALA A 110 3.41 56.14 -25.21
N ASN A 111 4.50 56.11 -24.43
CA ASN A 111 4.92 54.97 -23.60
C ASN A 111 4.84 55.29 -22.10
N THR A 112 3.65 55.55 -21.56
CA THR A 112 3.45 55.62 -20.09
C THR A 112 3.33 54.25 -19.41
N ALA A 113 3.30 53.16 -20.18
CA ALA A 113 3.72 51.84 -19.73
C ALA A 113 4.22 51.01 -20.93
N PRO A 114 5.39 50.37 -20.86
CA PRO A 114 5.86 49.52 -21.95
C PRO A 114 4.95 48.29 -22.09
N SER A 115 4.38 48.11 -23.27
CA SER A 115 3.54 46.95 -23.58
C SER A 115 4.38 45.73 -23.99
N GLY A 116 3.79 44.55 -23.90
CA GLY A 116 4.44 43.26 -24.19
C GLY A 116 3.41 42.14 -24.25
N ALA A 117 3.86 40.91 -24.51
CA ALA A 117 2.99 39.74 -24.55
C ALA A 117 2.37 39.48 -23.17
N CYS A 118 1.04 39.43 -23.14
CA CYS A 118 0.22 39.03 -22.01
C CYS A 118 -0.50 37.74 -22.37
N CYS A 119 -0.23 36.66 -21.63
CA CYS A 119 -0.86 35.37 -21.83
C CYS A 119 -2.07 35.26 -20.92
N ILE A 120 -3.28 35.35 -21.48
CA ILE A 120 -4.56 35.26 -20.75
C ILE A 120 -5.15 33.87 -20.99
N PRO A 121 -5.49 33.09 -19.96
CA PRO A 121 -6.16 31.80 -20.14
C PRO A 121 -7.62 31.99 -20.58
N ASP A 122 -8.00 31.39 -21.70
CA ASP A 122 -9.40 31.28 -22.13
C ASP A 122 -10.20 30.45 -21.09
N PRO A 123 -11.27 31.01 -20.48
CA PRO A 123 -12.09 30.30 -19.49
C PRO A 123 -12.75 29.01 -19.98
N ALA A 124 -12.98 28.87 -21.30
CA ALA A 124 -13.66 27.71 -21.87
C ALA A 124 -12.70 26.58 -22.25
N THR A 125 -11.48 26.90 -22.68
CA THR A 125 -10.53 25.91 -23.23
C THR A 125 -9.29 25.69 -22.37
N GLY A 126 -8.94 26.64 -21.50
CA GLY A 126 -7.67 26.68 -20.79
C GLY A 126 -6.46 27.01 -21.70
N GLN A 127 -6.70 27.40 -22.95
CA GLN A 127 -5.65 27.81 -23.88
C GLN A 127 -5.20 29.24 -23.58
N LEU A 128 -3.89 29.49 -23.57
CA LEU A 128 -3.35 30.83 -23.40
C LEU A 128 -3.50 31.63 -24.70
N VAL A 129 -4.37 32.63 -24.69
CA VAL A 129 -4.51 33.62 -25.76
C VAL A 129 -3.54 34.76 -25.47
N CYS A 130 -2.72 35.11 -26.46
CA CYS A 130 -1.74 36.18 -26.31
C CYS A 130 -2.29 37.53 -26.80
N HIS A 131 -2.24 38.52 -25.92
CA HIS A 131 -2.57 39.91 -26.24
C HIS A 131 -1.36 40.80 -25.95
N THR A 132 -1.09 41.80 -26.78
CA THR A 132 -0.08 42.82 -26.46
C THR A 132 -0.72 43.89 -25.59
N LEU A 133 -0.46 43.85 -24.28
CA LEU A 133 -1.03 44.74 -23.28
C LEU A 133 0.08 45.39 -22.44
N THR A 134 -0.25 46.43 -21.67
CA THR A 134 0.62 46.89 -20.59
C THR A 134 0.57 45.92 -19.40
N GLN A 135 1.60 45.92 -18.54
CA GLN A 135 1.62 45.06 -17.34
C GLN A 135 0.37 45.24 -16.47
N ALA A 136 -0.08 46.48 -16.26
CA ALA A 136 -1.27 46.79 -15.46
C ALA A 136 -2.56 46.23 -16.09
N GLN A 137 -2.73 46.39 -17.41
CA GLN A 137 -3.88 45.82 -18.14
C GLN A 137 -3.85 44.28 -18.14
N CYS A 138 -2.66 43.68 -18.24
CA CYS A 138 -2.48 42.24 -18.21
C CYS A 138 -2.92 41.65 -16.86
N THR A 139 -2.45 42.21 -15.75
CA THR A 139 -2.87 41.81 -14.40
C THR A 139 -4.37 42.06 -14.16
N ALA A 140 -4.92 43.17 -14.66
CA ALA A 140 -6.35 43.47 -14.55
C ALA A 140 -7.26 42.48 -15.30
N GLN A 141 -6.74 41.78 -16.31
CA GLN A 141 -7.43 40.71 -17.05
C GLN A 141 -7.04 39.30 -16.57
N GLY A 142 -6.30 39.18 -15.46
CA GLY A 142 -5.88 37.88 -14.91
C GLY A 142 -4.81 37.15 -15.73
N GLY A 143 -4.13 37.84 -16.65
CA GLY A 143 -3.08 37.28 -17.50
C GLY A 143 -1.67 37.43 -16.94
N THR A 144 -0.74 36.62 -17.46
CA THR A 144 0.69 36.66 -17.12
C THR A 144 1.47 37.49 -18.13
N PHE A 145 2.09 38.57 -17.67
CA PHE A 145 2.88 39.47 -18.49
C PHE A 145 4.32 38.95 -18.69
N GLN A 146 4.73 38.77 -19.95
CA GLN A 146 6.03 38.20 -20.32
C GLN A 146 7.17 39.24 -20.39
N GLY A 147 6.89 40.50 -19.99
CA GLY A 147 7.87 41.59 -19.97
C GLY A 147 7.75 42.56 -21.15
N ALA A 148 8.24 43.77 -20.93
CA ALA A 148 8.26 44.87 -21.89
C ALA A 148 8.90 44.48 -23.24
N GLY A 149 8.22 44.77 -24.36
CA GLY A 149 8.75 44.56 -25.71
C GLY A 149 8.68 43.12 -26.24
N THR A 150 8.15 42.17 -25.48
CA THR A 150 7.91 40.79 -25.97
C THR A 150 6.73 40.74 -26.95
N ASN A 151 6.79 39.84 -27.93
CA ASN A 151 5.75 39.70 -28.96
C ASN A 151 4.99 38.36 -28.86
N CYS A 152 3.78 38.31 -29.40
CA CYS A 152 2.88 37.15 -29.27
C CYS A 152 3.18 35.96 -30.19
N ALA A 153 4.27 35.99 -30.98
CA ALA A 153 4.57 34.90 -31.91
C ALA A 153 5.18 33.66 -31.23
N THR A 154 5.87 33.85 -30.11
CA THR A 154 6.58 32.77 -29.39
C THR A 154 6.53 32.89 -27.85
N ALA A 155 5.95 33.96 -27.30
CA ALA A 155 6.08 34.27 -25.86
C ALA A 155 5.12 33.52 -24.93
N CYS A 156 3.99 33.00 -25.43
CA CYS A 156 3.13 32.13 -24.62
C CYS A 156 3.51 30.67 -24.88
N PRO A 157 4.09 29.95 -23.90
CA PRO A 157 4.30 28.52 -24.05
C PRO A 157 2.94 27.83 -24.25
N PRO A 158 2.87 26.76 -25.07
CA PRO A 158 1.64 25.99 -25.21
C PRO A 158 1.18 25.53 -23.82
N PRO A 159 -0.15 25.49 -23.55
CA PRO A 159 -0.67 25.04 -22.26
C PRO A 159 -0.04 23.70 -21.89
N ALA A 160 0.60 23.63 -20.74
CA ALA A 160 1.33 22.44 -20.35
C ALA A 160 0.33 21.28 -20.20
N THR A 161 0.43 20.29 -21.08
CA THR A 161 -0.45 19.12 -21.10
C THR A 161 0.16 17.95 -20.33
N GLY A 162 -0.70 17.05 -19.89
CA GLY A 162 -0.34 15.85 -19.14
C GLY A 162 -1.45 14.81 -19.14
N ALA A 163 -1.16 13.65 -18.58
CA ALA A 163 -2.12 12.56 -18.47
C ALA A 163 -3.30 12.93 -17.57
N CYS A 164 -4.50 12.85 -18.15
CA CYS A 164 -5.76 12.98 -17.45
C CYS A 164 -6.40 11.60 -17.28
N CYS A 165 -6.53 11.14 -16.04
CA CYS A 165 -7.13 9.85 -15.73
C CYS A 165 -8.62 10.01 -15.42
N ILE A 166 -9.50 9.71 -16.38
CA ILE A 166 -10.95 9.72 -16.20
C ILE A 166 -11.37 8.32 -15.76
N VAL A 167 -11.76 8.17 -14.50
CA VAL A 167 -12.18 6.89 -13.92
C VAL A 167 -13.64 6.62 -14.25
N SER A 168 -13.91 5.54 -14.97
CA SER A 168 -15.27 5.09 -15.32
C SER A 168 -15.56 3.68 -14.76
N PRO A 169 -16.83 3.25 -14.69
CA PRO A 169 -17.18 1.87 -14.29
C PRO A 169 -16.64 0.78 -15.24
N LEU A 170 -16.17 1.15 -16.44
CA LEU A 170 -15.61 0.24 -17.44
C LEU A 170 -14.07 0.26 -17.49
N GLY A 171 -13.42 1.04 -16.63
CA GLY A 171 -11.96 1.23 -16.60
C GLY A 171 -11.55 2.71 -16.58
N VAL A 172 -10.25 2.97 -16.70
CA VAL A 172 -9.72 4.35 -16.77
C VAL A 172 -9.46 4.71 -18.22
N ASN A 173 -10.10 5.78 -18.69
CA ASN A 173 -9.73 6.41 -19.93
C ASN A 173 -8.61 7.42 -19.64
N CYS A 174 -7.49 7.33 -20.36
CA CYS A 174 -6.41 8.30 -20.27
C CYS A 174 -6.32 9.13 -21.54
N LEU A 175 -6.31 10.45 -21.39
CA LEU A 175 -6.09 11.39 -22.49
C LEU A 175 -5.08 12.46 -22.08
N ILE A 176 -4.27 12.93 -23.03
CA ILE A 176 -3.33 14.03 -22.82
C ILE A 176 -4.07 15.35 -23.06
N THR A 177 -4.25 16.16 -22.02
CA THR A 177 -4.90 17.47 -22.13
C THR A 177 -4.37 18.45 -21.07
N THR A 178 -4.96 19.65 -20.96
CA THR A 178 -4.64 20.64 -19.94
C THR A 178 -5.29 20.29 -18.60
N GLN A 179 -4.74 20.78 -17.48
CA GLN A 179 -5.33 20.57 -16.16
C GLN A 179 -6.81 21.00 -16.09
N VAL A 180 -7.15 22.15 -16.68
CA VAL A 180 -8.52 22.71 -16.71
C VAL A 180 -9.48 21.77 -17.45
N GLN A 181 -9.09 21.31 -18.65
CA GLN A 181 -9.93 20.37 -19.40
C GLN A 181 -10.04 19.02 -18.69
N CYS A 182 -8.99 18.56 -18.01
CA CYS A 182 -9.05 17.31 -17.26
C CYS A 182 -10.11 17.36 -16.15
N THR A 183 -10.09 18.43 -15.34
CA THR A 183 -11.09 18.63 -14.28
C THR A 183 -12.50 18.79 -14.86
N SER A 184 -12.67 19.50 -15.99
CA SER A 184 -13.98 19.66 -16.65
C SER A 184 -14.59 18.34 -17.12
N ASN A 185 -13.75 17.36 -17.50
CA ASN A 185 -14.15 16.02 -17.91
C ASN A 185 -14.26 15.02 -16.73
N GLY A 186 -14.17 15.49 -15.48
CA GLY A 186 -14.26 14.65 -14.28
C GLY A 186 -13.06 13.72 -14.06
N GLY A 187 -11.89 14.04 -14.64
CA GLY A 187 -10.67 13.26 -14.50
C GLY A 187 -9.65 13.85 -13.51
N THR A 188 -8.74 13.00 -13.04
CA THR A 188 -7.61 13.38 -12.19
C THR A 188 -6.36 13.64 -13.03
N TYR A 189 -5.86 14.87 -13.00
CA TYR A 189 -4.68 15.30 -13.76
C TYR A 189 -3.39 14.88 -13.04
N GLN A 190 -2.48 14.20 -13.76
CA GLN A 190 -1.23 13.64 -13.20
C GLN A 190 -0.03 14.60 -13.26
N GLY A 191 -0.24 15.84 -13.70
CA GLY A 191 0.80 16.86 -13.79
C GLY A 191 1.41 16.98 -15.19
N ASN A 192 2.09 18.10 -15.40
CA ASN A 192 2.58 18.52 -16.71
C ASN A 192 3.68 17.59 -17.27
N GLY A 193 3.62 17.28 -18.56
CA GLY A 193 4.58 16.41 -19.24
C GLY A 193 4.41 14.91 -18.99
N THR A 194 3.40 14.50 -18.21
CA THR A 194 3.12 13.08 -17.99
C THR A 194 2.43 12.44 -19.20
N LEU A 195 2.83 11.21 -19.55
CA LEU A 195 2.25 10.43 -20.64
C LEU A 195 1.23 9.42 -20.13
N CYS A 196 0.29 9.03 -21.00
CA CYS A 196 -0.67 7.97 -20.69
C CYS A 196 0.00 6.59 -20.65
N ALA A 197 0.24 6.10 -19.44
CA ALA A 197 0.71 4.74 -19.17
C ALA A 197 -0.14 4.08 -18.07
N SER A 198 -0.14 2.75 -18.03
CA SER A 198 -0.86 1.96 -17.01
C SER A 198 -0.33 2.18 -15.58
N THR A 199 0.88 2.71 -15.43
CA THR A 199 1.46 3.13 -14.15
C THR A 199 1.10 4.58 -13.77
N THR A 200 0.80 5.44 -14.75
CA THR A 200 0.45 6.85 -14.56
C THR A 200 -1.05 7.04 -14.34
N CYS A 201 -1.87 6.25 -15.04
CA CYS A 201 -3.28 6.05 -14.74
C CYS A 201 -3.48 4.61 -14.27
N PRO A 202 -3.10 4.27 -13.02
CA PRO A 202 -3.32 2.93 -12.49
C PRO A 202 -4.80 2.60 -12.55
N THR A 203 -5.14 1.54 -13.27
CA THR A 203 -6.50 1.01 -13.30
C THR A 203 -6.90 0.66 -11.88
N PRO A 204 -7.98 1.24 -11.32
CA PRO A 204 -8.51 0.78 -10.04
C PRO A 204 -8.77 -0.71 -10.15
N ILE A 205 -8.31 -1.47 -9.15
CA ILE A 205 -8.53 -2.91 -9.13
C ILE A 205 -10.00 -3.13 -8.76
N VAL A 206 -10.85 -3.13 -9.80
CA VAL A 206 -12.29 -3.32 -9.68
C VAL A 206 -12.62 -4.78 -9.49
N GLY A 207 -13.78 -5.04 -8.90
CA GLY A 207 -14.32 -6.37 -8.69
C GLY A 207 -15.82 -6.32 -8.47
N ALA A 208 -16.44 -7.49 -8.33
CA ALA A 208 -17.84 -7.64 -7.99
C ALA A 208 -18.11 -7.05 -6.60
N CYS A 209 -19.01 -6.08 -6.56
CA CYS A 209 -19.57 -5.50 -5.36
C CYS A 209 -21.02 -5.93 -5.21
N CYS A 210 -21.34 -6.52 -4.06
CA CYS A 210 -22.67 -7.03 -3.75
C CYS A 210 -23.41 -6.03 -2.86
N LEU A 211 -24.30 -5.23 -3.46
CA LEU A 211 -25.03 -4.19 -2.73
C LEU A 211 -26.19 -4.80 -1.91
N PRO A 212 -26.45 -4.31 -0.68
CA PRO A 212 -27.60 -4.75 0.10
C PRO A 212 -28.90 -4.37 -0.62
N ALA A 213 -29.89 -5.28 -0.56
CA ALA A 213 -31.20 -5.04 -1.14
C ALA A 213 -31.97 -4.00 -0.30
N ASN A 214 -31.98 -2.74 -0.75
CA ASN A 214 -32.90 -1.75 -0.20
C ASN A 214 -34.35 -2.11 -0.60
N THR A 215 -35.27 -1.87 0.33
CA THR A 215 -36.70 -2.25 0.29
C THR A 215 -37.33 -2.10 -1.10
N GLY A 216 -37.54 -3.23 -1.79
CA GLY A 216 -38.24 -3.28 -3.09
C GLY A 216 -37.35 -3.34 -4.34
N SER A 217 -36.01 -3.41 -4.21
CA SER A 217 -35.13 -3.68 -5.36
C SER A 217 -34.11 -4.77 -5.03
N ILE A 218 -33.88 -5.67 -6.00
CA ILE A 218 -32.92 -6.76 -5.88
C ILE A 218 -31.52 -6.15 -5.70
N GLY A 219 -30.83 -6.50 -4.62
CA GLY A 219 -29.45 -6.08 -4.37
C GLY A 219 -28.54 -6.50 -5.54
N GLY A 220 -28.10 -5.52 -6.33
CA GLY A 220 -27.38 -5.76 -7.57
C GLY A 220 -25.91 -6.09 -7.33
N CYS A 221 -25.36 -6.98 -8.16
CA CYS A 221 -23.91 -7.04 -8.36
C CYS A 221 -23.49 -5.94 -9.33
N VAL A 222 -22.51 -5.13 -8.94
CA VAL A 222 -21.91 -4.11 -9.81
C VAL A 222 -20.39 -4.21 -9.79
N ILE A 223 -19.72 -3.97 -10.92
CA ILE A 223 -18.26 -3.89 -10.97
C ILE A 223 -17.83 -2.50 -10.52
N ARG A 224 -17.16 -2.41 -9.37
CA ARG A 224 -16.70 -1.15 -8.76
C ARG A 224 -15.40 -1.38 -7.98
N THR A 225 -14.81 -0.31 -7.46
CA THR A 225 -13.69 -0.41 -6.51
C THR A 225 -14.18 -0.85 -5.13
N GLU A 226 -13.29 -1.44 -4.33
CA GLU A 226 -13.57 -1.82 -2.94
C GLU A 226 -14.12 -0.65 -2.11
N ALA A 227 -13.49 0.53 -2.22
CA ALA A 227 -13.93 1.74 -1.52
C ALA A 227 -15.33 2.22 -1.97
N GLN A 228 -15.63 2.16 -3.28
CA GLN A 228 -16.97 2.47 -3.79
C GLN A 228 -18.01 1.43 -3.32
N CYS A 229 -17.60 0.18 -3.15
CA CYS A 229 -18.47 -0.87 -2.63
C CYS A 229 -18.85 -0.63 -1.17
N ALA A 230 -17.85 -0.38 -0.32
CA ALA A 230 -18.03 -0.07 1.09
C ALA A 230 -18.88 1.21 1.30
N ALA A 231 -18.65 2.25 0.47
CA ALA A 231 -19.43 3.50 0.51
C ALA A 231 -20.92 3.32 0.17
N GLN A 232 -21.29 2.24 -0.53
CA GLN A 232 -22.67 1.87 -0.83
C GLN A 232 -23.21 0.75 0.08
N GLY A 233 -22.49 0.43 1.17
CA GLY A 233 -22.84 -0.62 2.13
C GLY A 233 -22.71 -2.06 1.59
N GLY A 234 -22.04 -2.25 0.46
CA GLY A 234 -21.91 -3.54 -0.22
C GLY A 234 -20.70 -4.36 0.22
N THR A 235 -20.75 -5.66 -0.07
CA THR A 235 -19.66 -6.61 0.18
C THR A 235 -18.83 -6.83 -1.09
N PHE A 236 -17.55 -6.49 -1.04
CA PHE A 236 -16.61 -6.65 -2.15
C PHE A 236 -16.06 -8.09 -2.23
N GLN A 237 -16.08 -8.69 -3.42
CA GLN A 237 -15.70 -10.09 -3.65
C GLN A 237 -14.23 -10.29 -4.08
N GLY A 238 -13.41 -9.24 -3.89
CA GLY A 238 -11.99 -9.25 -4.22
C GLY A 238 -11.66 -8.77 -5.65
N PRO A 239 -10.38 -8.50 -5.95
CA PRO A 239 -9.99 -7.82 -7.18
C PRO A 239 -10.14 -8.70 -8.42
N ASN A 240 -10.53 -8.10 -9.55
CA ASN A 240 -10.84 -8.73 -10.84
C ASN A 240 -11.99 -9.78 -10.80
N SER A 241 -12.75 -9.87 -9.72
CA SER A 241 -13.96 -10.71 -9.65
C SER A 241 -15.07 -10.14 -10.55
N THR A 242 -15.80 -11.01 -11.25
CA THR A 242 -16.87 -10.62 -12.18
C THR A 242 -18.27 -10.80 -11.55
N CYS A 243 -19.28 -10.11 -12.09
CA CYS A 243 -20.67 -10.30 -11.68
C CYS A 243 -21.30 -11.54 -12.32
N ALA A 244 -20.76 -12.71 -11.97
CA ALA A 244 -21.30 -14.01 -12.34
C ALA A 244 -22.35 -14.51 -11.31
N PRO A 245 -23.33 -15.34 -11.73
CA PRO A 245 -24.25 -16.00 -10.80
C PRO A 245 -23.48 -16.80 -9.74
N GLY A 246 -23.74 -16.53 -8.46
CA GLY A 246 -23.06 -17.15 -7.32
C GLY A 246 -22.06 -16.25 -6.58
N ASN A 247 -21.55 -15.18 -7.22
CA ASN A 247 -20.56 -14.30 -6.57
C ASN A 247 -21.17 -13.33 -5.56
N CYS A 248 -22.48 -13.07 -5.61
CA CYS A 248 -23.18 -12.25 -4.61
C CYS A 248 -24.25 -13.05 -3.87
N PRO A 249 -24.13 -13.26 -2.55
CA PRO A 249 -25.15 -13.93 -1.76
C PRO A 249 -26.34 -12.98 -1.52
N THR A 250 -27.42 -13.14 -2.29
CA THR A 250 -28.66 -12.40 -2.07
C THR A 250 -29.28 -12.82 -0.72
N THR A 251 -29.49 -11.86 0.18
CA THR A 251 -29.91 -12.08 1.59
C THR A 251 -31.35 -12.56 1.79
N THR A 252 -32.05 -12.90 0.71
CA THR A 252 -33.07 -13.94 0.77
C THR A 252 -32.85 -14.83 -0.45
N PRO A 253 -32.64 -16.15 -0.30
CA PRO A 253 -32.54 -17.02 -1.45
C PRO A 253 -33.85 -16.96 -2.25
N THR A 254 -33.79 -16.32 -3.41
CA THR A 254 -34.86 -16.34 -4.41
C THR A 254 -34.68 -17.54 -5.33
N GLY A 255 -35.77 -17.97 -5.98
CA GLY A 255 -35.81 -19.24 -6.69
C GLY A 255 -37.20 -19.50 -7.27
N ALA A 256 -37.31 -20.51 -8.12
CA ALA A 256 -38.54 -20.86 -8.79
C ALA A 256 -39.56 -21.42 -7.79
N CYS A 257 -40.76 -20.85 -7.81
CA CYS A 257 -41.95 -21.35 -7.13
C CYS A 257 -42.96 -21.80 -8.17
N CYS A 258 -43.44 -23.04 -8.05
CA CYS A 258 -44.46 -23.62 -8.91
C CYS A 258 -45.79 -23.68 -8.16
N PHE A 259 -46.79 -22.88 -8.55
CA PHE A 259 -48.11 -22.85 -7.89
C PHE A 259 -49.25 -22.84 -8.92
N PRO A 260 -50.43 -23.40 -8.59
CA PRO A 260 -51.59 -23.30 -9.46
C PRO A 260 -52.18 -21.88 -9.45
N ASP A 261 -52.45 -21.34 -10.63
CA ASP A 261 -53.23 -20.11 -10.80
C ASP A 261 -54.68 -20.33 -10.29
N PRO A 262 -55.17 -19.54 -9.31
CA PRO A 262 -56.54 -19.66 -8.78
C PRO A 262 -57.64 -19.45 -9.83
N ALA A 263 -57.36 -18.73 -10.92
CA ALA A 263 -58.36 -18.43 -11.96
C ALA A 263 -58.39 -19.46 -13.09
N THR A 264 -57.26 -20.09 -13.42
CA THR A 264 -57.13 -20.99 -14.59
C THR A 264 -56.74 -22.43 -14.24
N GLY A 265 -56.26 -22.69 -13.02
CA GLY A 265 -55.75 -23.99 -12.58
C GLY A 265 -54.41 -24.39 -13.20
N ALA A 266 -53.83 -23.59 -14.09
CA ALA A 266 -52.54 -23.85 -14.71
C ALA A 266 -51.39 -23.65 -13.71
N ILE A 267 -50.34 -24.47 -13.80
CA ILE A 267 -49.14 -24.31 -12.96
C ILE A 267 -48.30 -23.15 -13.49
N VAL A 268 -48.22 -22.08 -12.70
CA VAL A 268 -47.39 -20.90 -12.95
C VAL A 268 -46.03 -21.05 -12.28
N CYS A 269 -44.97 -20.68 -13.00
CA CYS A 269 -43.64 -20.49 -12.42
C CYS A 269 -43.40 -19.01 -12.13
N GLN A 270 -43.05 -18.68 -10.88
CA GLN A 270 -42.56 -17.35 -10.53
C GLN A 270 -41.28 -17.45 -9.70
N VAL A 271 -40.26 -16.64 -10.04
CA VAL A 271 -39.11 -16.46 -9.17
C VAL A 271 -39.52 -15.55 -8.01
N THR A 272 -39.54 -16.07 -6.80
CA THR A 272 -39.99 -15.37 -5.58
C THR A 272 -39.09 -15.77 -4.40
N SER A 273 -39.51 -15.61 -3.13
CA SER A 273 -38.81 -16.14 -1.95
C SER A 273 -39.47 -17.41 -1.40
N GLN A 274 -38.78 -18.23 -0.63
CA GLN A 274 -39.35 -19.46 -0.04
C GLN A 274 -40.61 -19.18 0.81
N ALA A 275 -40.59 -18.12 1.63
CA ALA A 275 -41.73 -17.74 2.47
C ALA A 275 -42.93 -17.28 1.63
N GLN A 276 -42.68 -16.51 0.57
CA GLN A 276 -43.72 -16.03 -0.34
C GLN A 276 -44.24 -17.14 -1.27
N CYS A 277 -43.42 -18.13 -1.60
CA CYS A 277 -43.87 -19.34 -2.27
C CYS A 277 -44.83 -20.17 -1.39
N ALA A 278 -44.51 -20.29 -0.09
CA ALA A 278 -45.41 -20.94 0.86
C ALA A 278 -46.75 -20.21 1.00
N SER A 279 -46.77 -18.87 0.99
CA SER A 279 -48.03 -18.11 1.02
C SER A 279 -48.87 -18.21 -0.26
N LEU A 280 -48.29 -18.69 -1.36
CA LEU A 280 -48.98 -18.98 -2.63
C LEU A 280 -49.40 -20.47 -2.73
N ASN A 281 -49.23 -21.27 -1.67
CA ASN A 281 -49.37 -22.74 -1.68
C ASN A 281 -48.52 -23.42 -2.77
N GLY A 282 -47.37 -22.82 -3.12
CA GLY A 282 -46.50 -23.29 -4.19
C GLY A 282 -45.39 -24.23 -3.74
N VAL A 283 -44.90 -25.05 -4.66
CA VAL A 283 -43.72 -25.91 -4.48
C VAL A 283 -42.46 -25.12 -4.79
N TRP A 284 -41.67 -24.87 -3.75
CA TRP A 284 -40.38 -24.19 -3.83
C TRP A 284 -39.29 -25.10 -4.40
N ARG A 285 -38.52 -24.61 -5.38
CA ARG A 285 -37.51 -25.40 -6.12
C ARG A 285 -36.07 -25.18 -5.63
N GLY A 286 -35.87 -24.29 -4.66
CA GLY A 286 -34.59 -24.06 -4.02
C GLY A 286 -33.90 -22.76 -4.45
N PRO A 287 -32.88 -22.32 -3.68
CA PRO A 287 -32.10 -21.10 -3.95
C PRO A 287 -31.51 -21.09 -5.36
N GLY A 288 -31.57 -19.95 -6.04
CA GLY A 288 -30.93 -19.71 -7.34
C GLY A 288 -31.59 -20.40 -8.54
N THR A 289 -32.71 -21.10 -8.36
CA THR A 289 -33.38 -21.80 -9.46
C THR A 289 -34.18 -20.84 -10.35
N ALA A 290 -33.91 -20.86 -11.66
CA ALA A 290 -34.59 -20.02 -12.64
C ALA A 290 -35.92 -20.65 -13.09
N CYS A 291 -36.90 -19.81 -13.43
CA CYS A 291 -38.15 -20.27 -14.05
C CYS A 291 -37.94 -20.66 -15.51
N THR A 292 -38.03 -21.96 -15.78
CA THR A 292 -38.08 -22.53 -17.13
C THR A 292 -39.34 -23.37 -17.29
N ALA A 293 -39.80 -23.62 -18.52
CA ALA A 293 -40.97 -24.48 -18.75
C ALA A 293 -40.79 -25.86 -18.07
N SER A 294 -39.61 -26.46 -18.18
CA SER A 294 -39.31 -27.77 -17.58
C SER A 294 -39.27 -27.78 -16.04
N ILE A 295 -39.04 -26.66 -15.37
CA ILE A 295 -38.93 -26.68 -13.89
C ILE A 295 -40.30 -26.90 -13.24
N CYS A 296 -41.37 -26.28 -13.74
CA CYS A 296 -42.71 -26.42 -13.17
C CYS A 296 -43.63 -27.42 -13.87
N LEU A 297 -43.23 -27.97 -15.03
CA LEU A 297 -43.85 -29.18 -15.59
C LEU A 297 -43.59 -30.44 -14.74
N ASN A 298 -42.64 -30.38 -13.80
CA ASN A 298 -42.35 -31.44 -12.85
C ASN A 298 -43.03 -31.16 -11.50
N SER A 299 -44.36 -30.97 -11.53
CA SER A 299 -45.22 -30.54 -10.42
C SER A 299 -45.85 -31.69 -9.60
N SER A 300 -45.34 -32.90 -9.75
CA SER A 300 -45.44 -33.95 -8.74
C SER A 300 -44.03 -34.42 -8.38
N LEU A 301 -43.84 -34.91 -7.15
CA LEU A 301 -42.56 -35.45 -6.65
C LEU A 301 -42.26 -36.82 -7.26
N THR A 302 -42.53 -36.98 -8.56
CA THR A 302 -42.45 -38.21 -9.32
C THR A 302 -41.06 -38.44 -9.90
N GLY A 303 -40.78 -39.71 -10.10
CA GLY A 303 -39.65 -40.22 -10.84
C GLY A 303 -39.93 -41.66 -11.25
N ALA A 304 -39.03 -42.25 -12.01
CA ALA A 304 -39.13 -43.63 -12.45
C ALA A 304 -39.23 -44.56 -11.23
N CYS A 305 -40.39 -45.20 -11.08
CA CYS A 305 -40.66 -46.24 -10.12
C CYS A 305 -40.65 -47.57 -10.86
N CYS A 306 -39.67 -48.42 -10.56
CA CYS A 306 -39.61 -49.77 -11.11
C CYS A 306 -40.47 -50.69 -10.25
N LEU A 307 -41.59 -51.18 -10.78
CA LEU A 307 -42.46 -52.12 -10.08
C LEU A 307 -41.88 -53.55 -10.12
N PRO A 308 -42.28 -54.45 -9.20
CA PRO A 308 -41.72 -55.81 -9.11
C PRO A 308 -41.87 -56.67 -10.38
N ASP A 309 -42.85 -56.35 -11.24
CA ASP A 309 -43.11 -57.02 -12.52
C ASP A 309 -42.17 -56.57 -13.66
N GLY A 310 -41.31 -55.57 -13.42
CA GLY A 310 -40.45 -54.98 -14.44
C GLY A 310 -41.12 -53.88 -15.27
N SER A 311 -42.30 -53.40 -14.87
CA SER A 311 -42.88 -52.19 -15.44
C SER A 311 -42.25 -50.93 -14.81
N CYS A 312 -42.25 -49.83 -15.57
CA CYS A 312 -41.85 -48.51 -15.05
C CYS A 312 -43.03 -47.56 -15.09
N VAL A 313 -43.33 -46.94 -13.96
CA VAL A 313 -44.34 -45.87 -13.85
C VAL A 313 -43.73 -44.60 -13.25
N LEU A 314 -44.23 -43.43 -13.63
CA LEU A 314 -43.89 -42.18 -12.96
C LEU A 314 -44.77 -42.04 -11.71
N ALA A 315 -44.20 -42.34 -10.55
CA ALA A 315 -44.88 -42.30 -9.26
C ALA A 315 -44.07 -41.48 -8.24
N THR A 316 -44.71 -40.92 -7.22
CA THR A 316 -43.97 -40.30 -6.09
C THR A 316 -43.32 -41.38 -5.23
N LEU A 317 -42.30 -41.03 -4.43
CA LEU A 317 -41.66 -41.98 -3.49
C LEU A 317 -42.69 -42.76 -2.64
N ALA A 318 -43.68 -42.06 -2.08
CA ALA A 318 -44.70 -42.67 -1.22
C ALA A 318 -45.63 -43.64 -1.98
N THR A 319 -46.08 -43.26 -3.19
CA THR A 319 -46.87 -44.16 -4.05
C THR A 319 -46.03 -45.31 -4.61
N CYS A 320 -44.74 -45.10 -4.82
CA CYS A 320 -43.82 -46.12 -5.33
C CYS A 320 -43.58 -47.21 -4.29
N THR A 321 -43.26 -46.83 -3.04
CA THR A 321 -43.09 -47.80 -1.94
C THR A 321 -44.42 -48.48 -1.58
N ALA A 322 -45.55 -47.78 -1.67
CA ALA A 322 -46.88 -48.37 -1.49
C ALA A 322 -47.23 -49.44 -2.56
N GLN A 323 -46.61 -49.40 -3.73
CA GLN A 323 -46.72 -50.40 -4.80
C GLN A 323 -45.56 -51.41 -4.80
N SER A 324 -44.77 -51.46 -3.71
CA SER A 324 -43.56 -52.28 -3.58
C SER A 324 -42.49 -52.03 -4.67
N GLY A 325 -42.54 -50.87 -5.33
CA GLY A 325 -41.60 -50.48 -6.38
C GLY A 325 -40.33 -49.80 -5.85
N LEU A 326 -39.26 -49.88 -6.64
CA LEU A 326 -37.99 -49.23 -6.36
C LEU A 326 -37.94 -47.84 -7.00
N PHE A 327 -37.92 -46.81 -6.16
CA PHE A 327 -37.91 -45.41 -6.61
C PHE A 327 -36.51 -44.97 -7.05
N ARG A 328 -36.35 -44.53 -8.31
CA ARG A 328 -35.06 -44.13 -8.90
C ARG A 328 -34.70 -42.64 -8.71
N GLY A 329 -35.30 -41.98 -7.73
CA GLY A 329 -35.11 -40.56 -7.46
C GLY A 329 -36.04 -39.65 -8.28
N VAL A 330 -36.28 -38.44 -7.77
CA VAL A 330 -37.18 -37.44 -8.38
C VAL A 330 -36.63 -36.93 -9.71
N GLY A 331 -37.49 -36.79 -10.71
CA GLY A 331 -37.13 -36.31 -12.05
C GLY A 331 -36.48 -37.34 -12.98
N THR A 332 -36.21 -38.57 -12.52
CA THR A 332 -35.76 -39.67 -13.39
C THR A 332 -36.92 -40.15 -14.29
N ALA A 333 -36.70 -40.35 -15.59
CA ALA A 333 -37.76 -40.71 -16.54
C ALA A 333 -37.83 -42.22 -16.81
N CYS A 334 -39.02 -42.76 -17.10
CA CYS A 334 -39.12 -44.18 -17.48
C CYS A 334 -38.48 -44.50 -18.84
N SER A 335 -38.37 -43.53 -19.75
CA SER A 335 -37.76 -43.70 -21.07
C SER A 335 -36.24 -43.88 -21.04
N ASN A 336 -35.55 -43.46 -19.98
CA ASN A 336 -34.12 -43.67 -19.78
C ASN A 336 -33.79 -44.57 -18.58
N THR A 337 -34.80 -45.23 -18.00
CA THR A 337 -34.65 -46.13 -16.85
C THR A 337 -35.00 -47.56 -17.22
N THR A 338 -33.99 -48.43 -17.26
CA THR A 338 -34.21 -49.86 -17.45
C THR A 338 -34.73 -50.50 -16.16
N CYS A 339 -36.05 -50.53 -16.01
CA CYS A 339 -36.73 -51.31 -14.97
C CYS A 339 -36.82 -52.78 -15.37
N ALA A 340 -35.67 -53.47 -15.52
CA ALA A 340 -35.71 -54.93 -15.50
C ALA A 340 -36.35 -55.38 -14.16
N PRO A 341 -37.11 -56.50 -14.13
CA PRO A 341 -37.62 -57.05 -12.88
C PRO A 341 -36.46 -57.22 -11.89
N THR A 342 -36.73 -57.12 -10.58
CA THR A 342 -35.68 -57.17 -9.55
C THR A 342 -35.05 -58.56 -9.46
N THR A 343 -34.10 -58.79 -10.35
CA THR A 343 -33.32 -60.01 -10.44
C THR A 343 -31.97 -59.83 -9.78
N GLY A 344 -31.45 -60.93 -9.27
CA GLY A 344 -30.15 -61.03 -8.64
C GLY A 344 -29.60 -62.42 -8.90
N ALA A 345 -28.34 -62.64 -8.52
CA ALA A 345 -27.73 -63.95 -8.63
C ALA A 345 -28.39 -64.93 -7.64
N CYS A 346 -28.93 -66.01 -8.20
CA CYS A 346 -29.37 -67.17 -7.46
C CYS A 346 -28.28 -68.24 -7.54
N CYS A 347 -27.62 -68.53 -6.43
CA CYS A 347 -26.63 -69.59 -6.35
C CYS A 347 -27.34 -70.92 -6.05
N LEU A 348 -27.42 -71.83 -7.03
CA LEU A 348 -28.02 -73.14 -6.82
C LEU A 348 -27.03 -74.12 -6.16
N PRO A 349 -27.49 -75.08 -5.33
CA PRO A 349 -26.65 -76.17 -4.85
C PRO A 349 -26.04 -76.96 -6.02
N ALA A 350 -24.72 -77.15 -6.02
CA ALA A 350 -24.02 -77.83 -7.11
C ALA A 350 -24.39 -79.32 -7.16
N THR A 351 -25.04 -79.75 -8.24
CA THR A 351 -25.39 -81.16 -8.48
C THR A 351 -24.22 -81.98 -9.04
N THR A 352 -23.14 -81.33 -9.51
CA THR A 352 -21.88 -81.97 -9.92
C THR A 352 -20.65 -81.10 -9.58
N PRO A 353 -19.43 -81.67 -9.48
CA PRO A 353 -18.25 -80.97 -8.95
C PRO A 353 -17.66 -79.84 -9.82
N SER A 354 -18.20 -79.59 -11.02
CA SER A 354 -17.57 -78.71 -12.03
C SER A 354 -18.45 -77.55 -12.53
N ASN A 355 -19.70 -77.41 -12.07
CA ASN A 355 -20.51 -76.24 -12.39
C ASN A 355 -21.59 -75.93 -11.33
N PRO A 356 -21.36 -75.00 -10.39
CA PRO A 356 -22.43 -74.42 -9.59
C PRO A 356 -23.25 -73.47 -10.48
N SER A 357 -24.39 -73.96 -10.97
CA SER A 357 -25.28 -73.19 -11.84
C SER A 357 -25.79 -71.95 -11.11
N CYS A 358 -25.23 -70.80 -11.45
CA CYS A 358 -25.77 -69.51 -11.06
C CYS A 358 -26.67 -68.96 -12.16
N THR A 359 -27.87 -68.51 -11.81
CA THR A 359 -28.81 -67.88 -12.72
C THR A 359 -29.23 -66.51 -12.20
N ILE A 360 -29.59 -65.60 -13.12
CA ILE A 360 -30.13 -64.28 -12.78
C ILE A 360 -31.65 -64.38 -12.80
N THR A 361 -32.26 -64.36 -11.63
CA THR A 361 -33.70 -64.60 -11.45
C THR A 361 -34.23 -63.78 -10.27
N THR A 362 -35.54 -63.79 -10.02
CA THR A 362 -36.14 -63.09 -8.87
C THR A 362 -35.88 -63.86 -7.57
N GLU A 363 -35.94 -63.17 -6.42
CA GLU A 363 -35.81 -63.80 -5.10
C GLU A 363 -36.79 -64.96 -4.91
N GLN A 364 -38.06 -64.75 -5.26
CA GLN A 364 -39.13 -65.73 -5.12
C GLN A 364 -38.90 -66.97 -5.99
N GLN A 365 -38.43 -66.78 -7.24
CA GLN A 365 -38.05 -67.90 -8.12
C GLN A 365 -36.80 -68.62 -7.63
N CYS A 366 -35.84 -67.91 -7.04
CA CYS A 366 -34.63 -68.50 -6.47
C CYS A 366 -34.94 -69.41 -5.26
N LEU A 367 -35.76 -68.93 -4.34
CA LEU A 367 -36.20 -69.68 -3.16
C LEU A 367 -37.05 -70.90 -3.56
N ALA A 368 -37.90 -70.78 -4.59
CA ALA A 368 -38.72 -71.88 -5.10
C ALA A 368 -37.91 -73.06 -5.67
N VAL A 369 -36.67 -72.85 -6.10
CA VAL A 369 -35.74 -73.90 -6.58
C VAL A 369 -34.66 -74.27 -5.55
N GLY A 370 -34.80 -73.83 -4.29
CA GLY A 370 -33.84 -74.13 -3.22
C GLY A 370 -32.49 -73.43 -3.35
N GLY A 371 -32.42 -72.34 -4.11
CA GLY A 371 -31.19 -71.55 -4.30
C GLY A 371 -30.99 -70.47 -3.23
N ALA A 372 -29.74 -70.06 -3.05
CA ALA A 372 -29.37 -68.95 -2.18
C ALA A 372 -29.33 -67.64 -2.99
N TYR A 373 -30.31 -66.76 -2.75
CA TYR A 373 -30.38 -65.44 -3.38
C TYR A 373 -29.33 -64.48 -2.80
N ARG A 374 -28.62 -63.74 -3.66
CA ARG A 374 -27.55 -62.81 -3.25
C ARG A 374 -27.95 -61.34 -3.25
N GLY A 375 -29.23 -61.05 -3.47
CA GLY A 375 -29.79 -59.69 -3.44
C GLY A 375 -29.89 -59.04 -4.81
N ASN A 376 -30.81 -58.09 -4.92
CA ASN A 376 -31.17 -57.40 -6.16
C ASN A 376 -29.95 -56.70 -6.79
N GLY A 377 -29.75 -56.86 -8.11
CA GLY A 377 -28.65 -56.24 -8.84
C GLY A 377 -27.29 -56.95 -8.73
N THR A 378 -27.20 -58.06 -7.98
CA THR A 378 -26.04 -58.94 -8.05
C THR A 378 -26.05 -59.78 -9.34
N ASN A 379 -24.87 -60.05 -9.90
CA ASN A 379 -24.68 -60.91 -11.06
C ASN A 379 -23.78 -62.10 -10.69
N CYS A 380 -23.75 -63.16 -11.50
CA CYS A 380 -23.04 -64.40 -11.16
C CYS A 380 -21.52 -64.25 -10.99
N GLN A 381 -20.94 -63.12 -11.41
CA GLN A 381 -19.51 -62.80 -11.24
C GLN A 381 -19.24 -62.07 -9.92
N ASN A 382 -20.10 -61.12 -9.53
CA ASN A 382 -19.93 -60.30 -8.32
C ASN A 382 -20.61 -60.89 -7.06
N ALA A 383 -21.59 -61.78 -7.25
CA ALA A 383 -22.35 -62.43 -6.17
C ALA A 383 -21.57 -63.50 -5.39
N ASN A 384 -20.35 -63.80 -5.84
CA ASN A 384 -19.42 -64.76 -5.26
C ASN A 384 -20.09 -66.09 -4.85
N CYS A 385 -20.86 -66.69 -5.77
CA CYS A 385 -21.45 -68.03 -5.55
C CYS A 385 -20.38 -69.09 -5.23
N ASN A 386 -19.13 -68.84 -5.61
CA ASN A 386 -17.93 -69.57 -5.18
C ASN A 386 -17.24 -68.86 -4.00
N ALA A 387 -17.83 -68.86 -2.80
CA ALA A 387 -17.01 -68.67 -1.60
C ALA A 387 -15.94 -69.78 -1.62
N PRO A 388 -14.64 -69.47 -1.75
CA PRO A 388 -13.67 -70.47 -2.17
C PRO A 388 -13.32 -71.39 -1.00
N SER A 389 -14.08 -72.48 -0.88
CA SER A 389 -13.83 -73.52 0.10
C SER A 389 -12.48 -74.18 -0.13
N GLY A 390 -11.75 -74.43 0.94
CA GLY A 390 -10.38 -74.92 0.96
C GLY A 390 -10.17 -75.88 2.13
N ALA A 391 -8.99 -76.50 2.18
CA ALA A 391 -8.60 -77.39 3.26
C ALA A 391 -8.38 -76.59 4.55
N CYS A 392 -9.01 -77.05 5.63
CA CYS A 392 -8.87 -76.53 6.98
C CYS A 392 -8.40 -77.65 7.90
N CYS A 393 -7.19 -77.52 8.44
CA CYS A 393 -6.65 -78.48 9.40
C CYS A 393 -7.12 -78.14 10.81
N LEU A 394 -8.01 -78.95 11.38
CA LEU A 394 -8.45 -78.82 12.78
C LEU A 394 -7.35 -79.30 13.75
N SER A 395 -7.42 -78.83 14.99
CA SER A 395 -6.49 -79.17 16.08
C SER A 395 -6.41 -80.67 16.42
N THR A 396 -7.40 -81.44 15.98
CA THR A 396 -7.47 -82.91 16.09
C THR A 396 -6.67 -83.67 15.02
N GLY A 397 -6.03 -82.97 14.08
CA GLY A 397 -5.38 -83.56 12.90
C GLY A 397 -6.35 -83.92 11.77
N VAL A 398 -7.64 -83.62 11.92
CA VAL A 398 -8.67 -83.85 10.89
C VAL A 398 -8.70 -82.66 9.92
N CYS A 399 -8.65 -82.94 8.61
CA CYS A 399 -8.89 -81.93 7.59
C CYS A 399 -10.39 -81.90 7.22
N ILE A 400 -11.00 -80.71 7.29
CA ILE A 400 -12.34 -80.45 6.74
C ILE A 400 -12.27 -79.46 5.59
N ARG A 401 -13.24 -79.50 4.67
CA ARG A 401 -13.34 -78.52 3.57
C ARG A 401 -14.43 -77.52 3.89
N THR A 402 -14.04 -76.30 4.25
CA THR A 402 -14.95 -75.24 4.72
C THR A 402 -14.53 -73.87 4.16
N THR A 403 -15.12 -72.76 4.61
CA THR A 403 -14.69 -71.40 4.22
C THR A 403 -13.54 -70.91 5.11
N GLN A 404 -12.77 -69.91 4.67
CA GLN A 404 -11.71 -69.31 5.50
C GLN A 404 -12.25 -68.78 6.84
N GLN A 405 -13.41 -68.13 6.82
CA GLN A 405 -14.04 -67.57 8.02
C GLN A 405 -14.48 -68.68 8.99
N THR A 406 -15.10 -69.74 8.47
CA THR A 406 -15.51 -70.91 9.27
C THR A 406 -14.30 -71.66 9.83
N CYS A 407 -13.25 -71.82 9.04
CA CYS A 407 -11.99 -72.46 9.46
C CYS A 407 -11.35 -71.74 10.65
N VAL A 408 -11.28 -70.41 10.59
CA VAL A 408 -10.76 -69.57 11.67
C VAL A 408 -11.68 -69.63 12.90
N SER A 409 -13.01 -69.64 12.74
CA SER A 409 -13.93 -69.75 13.89
C SER A 409 -13.89 -71.12 14.59
N GLU A 410 -13.51 -72.18 13.88
CA GLU A 410 -13.30 -73.52 14.46
C GLU A 410 -11.86 -73.72 15.00
N GLY A 411 -11.02 -72.68 14.97
CA GLY A 411 -9.63 -72.74 15.44
C GLY A 411 -8.70 -73.58 14.56
N GLY A 412 -9.09 -73.83 13.30
CA GLY A 412 -8.33 -74.58 12.33
C GLY A 412 -7.36 -73.73 11.49
N LEU A 413 -6.34 -74.40 10.93
CA LEU A 413 -5.33 -73.78 10.07
C LEU A 413 -5.75 -73.88 8.59
N TRP A 414 -6.08 -72.72 8.01
CA TRP A 414 -6.48 -72.57 6.61
C TRP A 414 -5.31 -72.76 5.64
N GLN A 415 -5.46 -73.67 4.66
CA GLN A 415 -4.44 -73.97 3.66
C GLN A 415 -4.55 -73.15 2.36
N GLY A 416 -5.52 -72.24 2.28
CA GLY A 416 -5.77 -71.39 1.11
C GLY A 416 -6.98 -71.82 0.28
N ALA A 417 -7.54 -70.84 -0.43
CA ALA A 417 -8.68 -70.98 -1.32
C ALA A 417 -8.49 -72.10 -2.37
N GLY A 418 -9.46 -73.00 -2.49
CA GLY A 418 -9.47 -74.06 -3.53
C GLY A 418 -8.64 -75.32 -3.21
N THR A 419 -7.89 -75.35 -2.10
CA THR A 419 -7.14 -76.55 -1.69
C THR A 419 -8.05 -77.71 -1.28
N LEU A 420 -7.57 -78.95 -1.47
CA LEU A 420 -8.30 -80.18 -1.15
C LEU A 420 -7.63 -80.94 -0.01
N CYS A 421 -8.43 -81.44 0.94
CA CYS A 421 -7.93 -82.24 2.07
C CYS A 421 -7.18 -83.51 1.66
N ALA A 422 -7.45 -84.05 0.47
CA ALA A 422 -6.77 -85.25 -0.05
C ALA A 422 -5.26 -85.09 -0.29
N GLY A 423 -4.75 -83.85 -0.31
CA GLY A 423 -3.32 -83.55 -0.49
C GLY A 423 -2.64 -82.90 0.72
N ILE A 424 -3.31 -82.79 1.87
CA ILE A 424 -2.83 -82.06 3.05
C ILE A 424 -2.73 -83.00 4.25
N THR A 425 -1.51 -83.22 4.74
CA THR A 425 -1.25 -83.90 6.02
C THR A 425 -1.28 -82.90 7.17
N CYS A 426 -2.39 -82.87 7.91
CA CYS A 426 -2.58 -82.02 9.09
C CYS A 426 -1.81 -82.57 10.31
N THR A 427 -0.50 -82.29 10.38
CA THR A 427 0.32 -82.61 11.56
C THR A 427 0.21 -81.53 12.64
N THR A 428 0.44 -81.91 13.90
CA THR A 428 0.45 -80.98 15.04
C THR A 428 1.69 -80.09 14.99
N VAL A 429 1.52 -78.90 14.42
CA VAL A 429 2.61 -77.94 14.17
C VAL A 429 2.78 -76.93 15.32
N SER A 430 3.97 -76.94 15.92
CA SER A 430 4.38 -75.96 16.94
C SER A 430 4.87 -74.65 16.30
N GLY A 431 4.84 -73.55 17.05
CA GLY A 431 5.29 -72.23 16.62
C GLY A 431 5.43 -71.24 17.78
N ALA A 432 5.92 -70.05 17.50
CA ALA A 432 6.19 -69.01 18.50
C ALA A 432 4.90 -68.47 19.13
N CYS A 433 4.84 -68.50 20.45
CA CYS A 433 3.82 -67.88 21.28
C CYS A 433 4.40 -66.68 22.01
N CYS A 434 3.85 -65.49 21.78
CA CYS A 434 4.28 -64.25 22.41
C CYS A 434 3.40 -63.90 23.62
N PHE A 435 4.01 -63.69 24.78
CA PHE A 435 3.29 -63.30 26.01
C PHE A 435 3.29 -61.78 26.23
N PRO A 436 2.34 -61.23 27.01
CA PRO A 436 2.23 -59.78 27.24
C PRO A 436 3.44 -59.13 27.91
N ASN A 437 4.29 -59.90 28.58
CA ASN A 437 5.55 -59.45 29.19
C ASN A 437 6.75 -59.45 28.21
N GLY A 438 6.53 -59.77 26.92
CA GLY A 438 7.56 -59.83 25.89
C GLY A 438 8.32 -61.15 25.81
N SER A 439 8.01 -62.17 26.62
CA SER A 439 8.63 -63.49 26.47
C SER A 439 8.05 -64.25 25.28
N CYS A 440 8.84 -65.19 24.74
CA CYS A 440 8.46 -66.07 23.64
C CYS A 440 8.72 -67.52 24.00
N GLN A 441 7.75 -68.40 23.73
CA GLN A 441 7.93 -69.86 23.84
C GLN A 441 7.44 -70.55 22.55
N VAL A 442 8.20 -71.53 22.06
CA VAL A 442 7.70 -72.40 20.98
C VAL A 442 6.79 -73.46 21.60
N THR A 443 5.52 -73.45 21.20
CA THR A 443 4.48 -74.34 21.75
C THR A 443 3.39 -74.58 20.69
N THR A 444 2.29 -75.24 21.03
CA THR A 444 1.13 -75.41 20.12
C THR A 444 0.20 -74.20 20.19
N PHE A 445 -0.61 -73.97 19.14
CA PHE A 445 -1.62 -72.91 19.14
C PHE A 445 -2.55 -72.97 20.37
N GLN A 446 -3.01 -74.17 20.74
CA GLN A 446 -3.96 -74.33 21.86
C GLN A 446 -3.29 -74.02 23.21
N GLN A 447 -2.07 -74.52 23.45
CA GLN A 447 -1.32 -74.21 24.67
C GLN A 447 -0.98 -72.71 24.75
N CYS A 448 -0.67 -72.08 23.62
CA CYS A 448 -0.45 -70.63 23.55
C CYS A 448 -1.70 -69.83 23.96
N HIS A 449 -2.85 -70.15 23.39
CA HIS A 449 -4.12 -69.49 23.69
C HIS A 449 -4.59 -69.74 25.13
N GLN A 450 -4.40 -70.96 25.66
CA GLN A 450 -4.70 -71.30 27.05
C GLN A 450 -3.80 -70.56 28.06
N ALA A 451 -2.54 -70.29 27.68
CA ALA A 451 -1.60 -69.50 28.48
C ALA A 451 -1.73 -67.98 28.26
N GLY A 452 -2.74 -67.51 27.52
CA GLY A 452 -2.99 -66.08 27.28
C GLY A 452 -1.98 -65.40 26.34
N GLY A 453 -1.23 -66.17 25.56
CA GLY A 453 -0.26 -65.67 24.58
C GLY A 453 -0.83 -65.57 23.16
N VAL A 454 -0.15 -64.80 22.31
CA VAL A 454 -0.50 -64.61 20.89
C VAL A 454 0.40 -65.48 20.02
N PHE A 455 -0.19 -66.46 19.34
CA PHE A 455 0.51 -67.38 18.45
C PHE A 455 0.87 -66.70 17.12
N ARG A 456 2.15 -66.75 16.72
CA ARG A 456 2.66 -66.12 15.48
C ARG A 456 2.54 -66.98 14.23
N GLY A 457 2.14 -68.23 14.38
CA GLY A 457 1.89 -69.17 13.29
C GLY A 457 2.78 -70.42 13.35
N PRO A 458 2.39 -71.49 12.64
CA PRO A 458 3.15 -72.73 12.52
C PRO A 458 4.60 -72.50 12.07
N GLY A 459 5.55 -73.21 12.68
CA GLY A 459 6.96 -73.21 12.28
C GLY A 459 7.74 -71.92 12.58
N VAL A 460 7.09 -70.86 13.06
CA VAL A 460 7.75 -69.59 13.41
C VAL A 460 8.62 -69.79 14.66
N PRO A 461 9.93 -69.54 14.62
CA PRO A 461 10.81 -69.67 15.78
C PRO A 461 10.78 -68.42 16.68
N CYS A 462 11.09 -68.60 17.97
CA CYS A 462 11.28 -67.51 18.91
C CYS A 462 12.63 -66.81 18.71
N ALA A 463 12.71 -65.87 17.76
CA ALA A 463 13.83 -64.95 17.59
C ALA A 463 13.55 -63.60 18.30
N SER A 464 14.60 -62.79 18.50
CA SER A 464 14.54 -61.51 19.22
C SER A 464 13.61 -60.46 18.61
N ASN A 465 13.21 -60.64 17.35
CA ASN A 465 12.24 -59.81 16.62
C ASN A 465 10.86 -60.45 16.43
N THR A 466 10.67 -61.73 16.79
CA THR A 466 9.38 -62.46 16.60
C THR A 466 8.29 -61.98 17.55
N CYS A 467 8.69 -61.58 18.77
CA CYS A 467 7.81 -60.98 19.76
C CYS A 467 8.28 -59.55 20.04
N PRO A 468 7.96 -58.57 19.18
CA PRO A 468 8.21 -57.17 19.50
C PRO A 468 7.42 -56.84 20.78
N SER A 469 8.13 -56.30 21.78
CA SER A 469 7.53 -55.93 23.06
C SER A 469 6.48 -54.84 22.86
N VAL A 470 5.21 -55.25 22.85
CA VAL A 470 4.07 -54.33 22.91
C VAL A 470 3.93 -53.78 24.33
N THR A 471 4.83 -52.85 24.67
CA THR A 471 4.54 -51.90 25.75
C THR A 471 3.22 -51.20 25.37
N PRO A 472 2.16 -51.25 26.21
CA PRO A 472 0.84 -50.75 25.80
C PRO A 472 0.87 -49.26 25.47
N GLY A 473 0.92 -48.95 24.18
CA GLY A 473 0.84 -47.58 23.69
C GLY A 473 -0.58 -47.04 23.78
N GLY A 474 -0.69 -45.72 23.84
CA GLY A 474 -1.92 -44.96 23.68
C GLY A 474 -1.67 -43.73 22.83
N ARG A 475 -2.73 -43.05 22.39
CA ARG A 475 -2.58 -41.81 21.63
C ARG A 475 -1.84 -40.76 22.46
N CYS A 476 -0.89 -40.09 21.84
CA CYS A 476 -0.21 -38.94 22.38
C CYS A 476 -0.48 -37.76 21.46
N CYS A 477 -1.22 -36.78 21.96
CA CYS A 477 -1.47 -35.52 21.24
C CYS A 477 -0.34 -34.54 21.58
N LEU A 478 0.53 -34.25 20.61
CA LEU A 478 1.61 -33.29 20.79
C LEU A 478 1.11 -31.84 20.61
N PRO A 479 1.75 -30.83 21.25
CA PRO A 479 1.38 -29.42 21.07
C PRO A 479 1.44 -28.93 19.62
N THR A 480 2.23 -29.58 18.77
CA THR A 480 2.34 -29.34 17.33
C THR A 480 1.10 -29.76 16.52
N GLY A 481 0.12 -30.44 17.14
CA GLY A 481 -1.03 -31.06 16.49
C GLY A 481 -0.74 -32.47 15.93
N ALA A 482 0.48 -32.97 16.06
CA ALA A 482 0.82 -34.33 15.65
C ALA A 482 0.26 -35.35 16.68
N CYS A 483 -0.35 -36.43 16.17
CA CYS A 483 -0.72 -37.59 16.98
C CYS A 483 0.18 -38.78 16.65
N LEU A 484 0.69 -39.45 17.68
CA LEU A 484 1.40 -40.73 17.57
C LEU A 484 1.02 -41.67 18.71
N VAL A 485 1.10 -42.99 18.49
CA VAL A 485 0.84 -44.00 19.51
C VAL A 485 2.15 -44.37 20.20
N THR A 486 2.25 -44.14 21.51
CA THR A 486 3.49 -44.31 22.30
C THR A 486 3.17 -44.62 23.76
N SER A 487 4.17 -44.91 24.61
CA SER A 487 3.94 -45.07 26.05
C SER A 487 3.62 -43.74 26.75
N GLN A 488 2.99 -43.79 27.93
CA GLN A 488 2.70 -42.60 28.75
C GLN A 488 3.97 -41.81 29.09
N SER A 489 5.08 -42.49 29.41
CA SER A 489 6.35 -41.84 29.75
C SER A 489 6.99 -41.17 28.54
N GLN A 490 6.97 -41.82 27.38
CA GLN A 490 7.44 -41.19 26.13
C GLN A 490 6.54 -40.02 25.70
N CYS A 491 5.23 -40.11 25.92
CA CYS A 491 4.32 -39.00 25.63
C CYS A 491 4.62 -37.76 26.49
N ALA A 492 4.82 -37.97 27.79
CA ALA A 492 5.22 -36.90 28.72
C ALA A 492 6.59 -36.28 28.34
N ASN A 493 7.57 -37.10 27.95
CA ASN A 493 8.88 -36.63 27.49
C ASN A 493 8.82 -35.79 26.20
N LEU A 494 7.81 -36.01 25.36
CA LEU A 494 7.53 -35.22 24.15
C LEU A 494 6.63 -34.00 24.42
N GLY A 495 6.25 -33.75 25.68
CA GLY A 495 5.36 -32.65 26.06
C GLY A 495 3.91 -32.83 25.60
N GLY A 496 3.49 -34.07 25.27
CA GLY A 496 2.15 -34.37 24.78
C GLY A 496 1.18 -34.84 25.86
N VAL A 497 -0.11 -34.82 25.53
CA VAL A 497 -1.20 -35.32 26.39
C VAL A 497 -1.51 -36.77 26.02
N PHE A 498 -1.41 -37.67 27.01
CA PHE A 498 -1.64 -39.10 26.83
C PHE A 498 -3.12 -39.46 26.98
N GLY A 499 -3.72 -40.05 25.94
CA GLY A 499 -5.14 -40.40 25.91
C GLY A 499 -5.53 -41.73 26.58
N GLY A 500 -4.58 -42.42 27.23
CA GLY A 500 -4.80 -43.73 27.86
C GLY A 500 -4.39 -44.91 26.97
N VAL A 501 -3.98 -46.01 27.58
CA VAL A 501 -3.52 -47.22 26.88
C VAL A 501 -4.59 -47.81 25.96
N GLY A 502 -4.20 -48.28 24.78
CA GLY A 502 -5.12 -48.85 23.78
C GLY A 502 -5.89 -47.83 22.94
N THR A 503 -5.74 -46.52 23.19
CA THR A 503 -6.33 -45.50 22.31
C THR A 503 -5.51 -45.31 21.03
N LEU A 504 -6.20 -45.25 19.89
CA LEU A 504 -5.60 -44.98 18.59
C LEU A 504 -5.58 -43.47 18.28
N CYS A 505 -4.75 -43.08 17.31
CA CYS A 505 -4.71 -41.72 16.80
C CYS A 505 -5.87 -41.44 15.85
N ASP A 506 -6.76 -40.57 16.31
CA ASP A 506 -7.82 -39.93 15.55
C ASP A 506 -7.54 -38.42 15.54
N PRO A 507 -7.35 -37.78 14.36
CA PRO A 507 -7.14 -36.34 14.25
C PRO A 507 -8.25 -35.49 14.90
N ALA A 508 -9.49 -36.00 14.98
CA ALA A 508 -10.60 -35.30 15.63
C ALA A 508 -10.55 -35.39 17.17
N ALA A 509 -9.74 -36.31 17.73
CA ALA A 509 -9.63 -36.56 19.16
C ALA A 509 -8.42 -35.85 19.82
N CYS A 510 -7.62 -35.11 19.06
CA CYS A 510 -6.56 -34.25 19.59
C CYS A 510 -6.96 -32.76 19.52
N PRO A 511 -6.61 -31.95 20.53
CA PRO A 511 -6.78 -30.50 20.45
C PRO A 511 -6.06 -29.91 19.22
N PRO A 512 -6.57 -28.80 18.64
CA PRO A 512 -5.88 -28.10 17.57
C PRO A 512 -4.48 -27.67 18.02
N ALA A 513 -3.54 -27.60 17.08
CA ALA A 513 -2.16 -27.24 17.37
C ALA A 513 -2.06 -25.87 18.08
N VAL A 514 -1.32 -25.83 19.18
CA VAL A 514 -1.13 -24.63 20.00
C VAL A 514 0.32 -24.18 19.98
N GLY A 515 0.56 -22.92 20.34
CA GLY A 515 1.87 -22.31 20.34
C GLY A 515 1.90 -21.03 21.18
N ALA A 516 3.11 -20.53 21.43
CA ALA A 516 3.32 -19.33 22.20
C ALA A 516 2.62 -18.13 21.57
N CYS A 517 1.63 -17.62 22.27
CA CYS A 517 0.94 -16.39 21.98
C CYS A 517 1.47 -15.30 22.91
N CYS A 518 2.20 -14.32 22.35
CA CYS A 518 2.65 -13.16 23.11
C CYS A 518 1.51 -12.15 23.20
N LEU A 519 0.85 -12.05 24.35
CA LEU A 519 -0.27 -11.15 24.55
C LEU A 519 0.19 -9.70 24.76
N PRO A 520 -0.64 -8.70 24.41
CA PRO A 520 -0.28 -7.29 24.53
C PRO A 520 0.10 -6.84 25.97
N GLY A 521 -0.38 -7.54 27.00
CA GLY A 521 -0.03 -7.30 28.41
C GLY A 521 1.36 -7.79 28.84
N GLY A 522 2.16 -8.36 27.94
CA GLY A 522 3.48 -8.96 28.25
C GLY A 522 3.41 -10.41 28.76
N SER A 523 2.21 -10.96 28.96
CA SER A 523 2.01 -12.37 29.28
C SER A 523 2.15 -13.25 28.04
N CYS A 524 2.63 -14.49 28.23
CA CYS A 524 2.59 -15.52 27.20
C CYS A 524 1.60 -16.61 27.58
N GLN A 525 0.76 -17.03 26.63
CA GLN A 525 -0.14 -18.17 26.78
C GLN A 525 0.04 -19.15 25.62
N LEU A 526 -0.18 -20.44 25.86
CA LEU A 526 -0.29 -21.44 24.79
C LEU A 526 -1.72 -21.44 24.29
N LEU A 527 -1.94 -20.87 23.10
CA LEU A 527 -3.24 -20.76 22.44
C LEU A 527 -3.14 -21.34 21.02
N SER A 528 -4.25 -21.67 20.38
CA SER A 528 -4.26 -21.89 18.92
C SER A 528 -4.02 -20.58 18.17
N GLN A 529 -3.69 -20.65 16.88
CA GLN A 529 -3.53 -19.45 16.04
C GLN A 529 -4.77 -18.55 16.04
N SER A 530 -5.97 -19.14 15.98
CA SER A 530 -7.26 -18.43 16.00
C SER A 530 -7.57 -17.78 17.34
N GLU A 531 -7.30 -18.47 18.46
CA GLU A 531 -7.48 -17.92 19.80
C GLU A 531 -6.46 -16.81 20.08
N CYS A 532 -5.22 -16.98 19.64
CA CYS A 532 -4.18 -15.97 19.78
C CYS A 532 -4.53 -14.68 19.02
N ALA A 533 -5.01 -14.80 17.77
CA ALA A 533 -5.51 -13.65 17.01
C ALA A 533 -6.72 -12.99 17.68
N SER A 534 -7.65 -13.79 18.23
CA SER A 534 -8.82 -13.29 18.96
C SER A 534 -8.45 -12.58 20.27
N ALA A 535 -7.37 -12.99 20.92
CA ALA A 535 -6.80 -12.35 22.11
C ALA A 535 -5.87 -11.15 21.77
N GLY A 536 -5.74 -10.78 20.49
CA GLY A 536 -4.87 -9.70 20.04
C GLY A 536 -3.37 -9.97 20.21
N GLY A 537 -2.97 -11.22 20.41
CA GLY A 537 -1.58 -11.61 20.61
C GLY A 537 -0.82 -11.95 19.33
N ILE A 538 0.51 -11.96 19.42
CA ILE A 538 1.40 -12.37 18.34
C ILE A 538 1.70 -13.86 18.48
N TYR A 539 1.22 -14.67 17.53
CA TYR A 539 1.44 -16.11 17.49
C TYR A 539 2.85 -16.44 16.97
N ARG A 540 3.60 -17.27 17.69
CA ARG A 540 4.98 -17.67 17.32
C ARG A 540 5.07 -18.94 16.47
N GLY A 541 3.97 -19.66 16.29
CA GLY A 541 3.92 -20.91 15.54
C GLY A 541 3.68 -22.14 16.42
N ASN A 542 3.18 -23.21 15.79
CA ASN A 542 2.78 -24.44 16.47
C ASN A 542 3.95 -25.09 17.22
N GLY A 543 3.73 -25.55 18.45
CA GLY A 543 4.75 -26.18 19.29
C GLY A 543 5.78 -25.23 19.91
N THR A 544 5.75 -23.92 19.63
CA THR A 544 6.63 -22.96 20.32
C THR A 544 6.18 -22.80 21.76
N GLN A 545 7.09 -22.99 22.73
CA GLN A 545 6.79 -22.88 24.17
C GLN A 545 6.77 -21.43 24.65
N CYS A 546 5.99 -21.14 25.70
CA CYS A 546 6.02 -19.86 26.38
C CYS A 546 7.26 -19.72 27.28
N THR A 547 8.26 -19.01 26.78
CA THR A 547 9.49 -18.65 27.52
C THR A 547 9.82 -17.18 27.27
N ASN A 548 10.72 -16.62 28.09
CA ASN A 548 11.23 -15.26 27.91
C ASN A 548 11.90 -15.04 26.54
N GLN A 549 12.39 -16.09 25.89
CA GLN A 549 12.98 -16.02 24.55
C GLN A 549 11.90 -15.97 23.45
N SER A 550 10.78 -16.68 23.64
CA SER A 550 9.65 -16.67 22.70
C SER A 550 8.86 -15.35 22.75
N CYS A 551 8.74 -14.74 23.93
CA CYS A 551 8.07 -13.46 24.13
C CYS A 551 8.99 -12.51 24.94
N PRO A 552 9.90 -11.77 24.26
CA PRO A 552 10.92 -10.95 24.91
C PRO A 552 10.39 -9.63 25.54
N PHE A 553 9.08 -9.53 25.78
CA PHE A 553 8.42 -8.35 26.33
C PHE A 553 8.09 -8.57 27.81
N THR A 554 9.10 -8.53 28.68
CA THR A 554 8.93 -8.52 30.15
C THR A 554 8.41 -7.19 30.70
N THR A 555 8.17 -6.21 29.82
CA THR A 555 7.50 -4.94 30.11
C THR A 555 6.30 -4.77 29.18
N PRO A 556 5.20 -4.12 29.62
CA PRO A 556 3.98 -4.01 28.82
C PRO A 556 4.23 -3.33 27.47
N ALA A 557 3.95 -4.04 26.39
CA ALA A 557 4.11 -3.55 25.03
C ALA A 557 2.83 -2.86 24.54
N GLY A 558 2.96 -2.00 23.53
CA GLY A 558 1.85 -1.27 22.94
C GLY A 558 2.25 -0.68 21.60
N ARG A 559 1.28 -0.05 20.90
CA ARG A 559 1.56 0.56 19.61
C ARG A 559 2.42 1.81 19.81
N CYS A 560 3.47 1.88 19.02
CA CYS A 560 4.33 3.02 18.86
C CYS A 560 4.15 3.56 17.45
N CYS A 561 3.70 4.82 17.36
CA CYS A 561 3.59 5.52 16.09
C CYS A 561 4.89 6.27 15.81
N LEU A 562 5.65 5.79 14.83
CA LEU A 562 6.92 6.40 14.44
C LEU A 562 6.68 7.65 13.55
N PRO A 563 7.61 8.62 13.52
CA PRO A 563 7.43 9.87 12.76
C PRO A 563 7.23 9.73 11.24
N ASN A 564 7.51 8.55 10.67
CA ASN A 564 7.28 8.20 9.27
C ASN A 564 5.89 7.57 9.02
N GLY A 565 4.99 7.57 10.02
CA GLY A 565 3.66 6.94 9.94
C GLY A 565 3.67 5.41 10.13
N GLN A 566 4.84 4.79 10.32
CA GLN A 566 4.95 3.36 10.57
C GLN A 566 4.51 3.04 12.01
N CYS A 567 3.60 2.09 12.14
CA CYS A 567 3.22 1.55 13.43
C CYS A 567 4.08 0.32 13.77
N VAL A 568 4.69 0.31 14.96
CA VAL A 568 5.40 -0.87 15.51
C VAL A 568 4.90 -1.17 16.92
N VAL A 569 4.73 -2.44 17.28
CA VAL A 569 4.42 -2.83 18.67
C VAL A 569 5.74 -3.01 19.41
N THR A 570 5.97 -2.20 20.45
CA THR A 570 7.22 -2.21 21.23
C THR A 570 6.96 -1.71 22.66
N THR A 571 7.99 -1.62 23.50
CA THR A 571 7.88 -1.11 24.88
C THR A 571 7.88 0.42 24.89
N GLN A 572 7.36 1.06 25.95
CA GLN A 572 7.35 2.53 26.07
C GLN A 572 8.77 3.14 25.91
N VAL A 573 9.77 2.51 26.54
CA VAL A 573 11.18 2.95 26.46
C VAL A 573 11.72 2.86 25.04
N ASN A 574 11.48 1.73 24.36
CA ASN A 574 11.92 1.56 22.97
C ASN A 574 11.17 2.48 22.00
N CYS A 575 9.91 2.80 22.29
CA CYS A 575 9.15 3.76 21.50
C CYS A 575 9.74 5.17 21.58
N ALA A 576 10.08 5.63 22.80
CA ALA A 576 10.77 6.90 23.00
C ALA A 576 12.15 6.93 22.33
N ASN A 577 12.93 5.85 22.41
CA ASN A 577 14.22 5.72 21.75
C ASN A 577 14.13 5.75 20.21
N LEU A 578 12.99 5.36 19.63
CA LEU A 578 12.71 5.44 18.20
C LEU A 578 12.06 6.78 17.78
N GLY A 579 11.92 7.73 18.71
CA GLY A 579 11.28 9.03 18.47
C GLY A 579 9.77 8.95 18.22
N GLY A 580 9.13 7.84 18.58
CA GLY A 580 7.70 7.61 18.33
C GLY A 580 6.80 7.92 19.53
N THR A 581 5.50 8.07 19.26
CA THR A 581 4.48 8.26 20.29
C THR A 581 3.90 6.92 20.74
N PHE A 582 4.03 6.60 22.03
CA PHE A 582 3.50 5.37 22.64
C PHE A 582 2.05 5.57 23.06
N ALA A 583 1.11 4.79 22.50
CA ALA A 583 -0.32 4.98 22.80
C ALA A 583 -0.83 4.16 24.00
N GLY A 584 0.07 3.69 24.86
CA GLY A 584 -0.25 2.90 26.05
C GLY A 584 -0.15 1.38 25.85
N ALA A 585 0.10 0.69 26.95
CA ALA A 585 0.20 -0.76 27.00
C ALA A 585 -1.10 -1.43 26.50
N GLY A 586 -0.97 -2.57 25.82
CA GLY A 586 -2.12 -3.32 25.30
C GLY A 586 -2.63 -2.89 23.92
N THR A 587 -2.13 -1.77 23.37
CA THR A 587 -2.60 -1.25 22.08
C THR A 587 -1.89 -1.90 20.88
N LEU A 588 -2.60 -2.08 19.77
CA LEU A 588 -2.11 -2.79 18.57
C LEU A 588 -2.02 -1.89 17.33
N CYS A 589 -1.25 -2.36 16.34
CA CYS A 589 -1.18 -1.77 15.01
C CYS A 589 -2.24 -2.39 14.08
N SER A 590 -3.35 -1.68 13.88
CA SER A 590 -4.32 -1.93 12.80
C SER A 590 -4.09 -0.99 11.62
N ALA A 591 -4.79 -1.23 10.50
CA ALA A 591 -4.96 -0.19 9.47
C ALA A 591 -5.49 1.09 10.15
N ASN A 592 -4.85 2.22 9.86
CA ASN A 592 -5.10 3.55 10.45
C ASN A 592 -4.85 3.69 11.97
N ALA A 593 -4.16 2.75 12.65
CA ALA A 593 -3.87 2.85 14.09
C ALA A 593 -2.90 3.99 14.48
N CYS A 594 -2.11 4.46 13.52
CA CYS A 594 -1.42 5.73 13.59
C CYS A 594 -2.10 6.65 12.57
N PRO A 595 -2.44 7.91 12.95
CA PRO A 595 -2.78 8.92 11.96
C PRO A 595 -1.66 8.98 10.93
N ALA A 596 -1.99 8.98 9.64
CA ALA A 596 -1.00 9.29 8.61
C ALA A 596 -0.41 10.64 8.99
N GLY A 597 0.89 10.66 9.31
CA GLY A 597 1.54 11.82 9.92
C GLY A 597 1.31 13.02 9.02
N VAL A 598 0.51 13.97 9.50
CA VAL A 598 0.25 15.21 8.78
C VAL A 598 1.61 15.84 8.48
N SER A 599 1.88 15.94 7.20
CA SER A 599 3.20 16.29 6.66
C SER A 599 3.06 17.61 5.93
N GLY A 600 4.09 18.42 6.07
CA GLY A 600 4.15 19.79 5.59
C GLY A 600 5.55 20.11 5.08
N ALA A 601 5.67 21.26 4.43
CA ALA A 601 6.96 21.79 4.03
C ALA A 601 7.78 22.14 5.27
N CYS A 602 9.02 21.67 5.28
CA CYS A 602 10.04 21.97 6.27
C CYS A 602 11.19 22.69 5.59
N CYS A 603 11.42 23.94 6.00
CA CYS A 603 12.52 24.76 5.50
C CYS A 603 13.75 24.53 6.36
N LEU A 604 14.72 23.77 5.85
CA LEU A 604 16.03 23.53 6.44
C LEU A 604 17.04 24.53 5.84
N SER A 605 17.77 25.27 6.67
CA SER A 605 18.93 26.01 6.18
C SER A 605 20.17 25.11 6.16
N ALA A 606 20.60 24.64 4.99
CA ALA A 606 21.88 23.95 4.89
C ALA A 606 23.01 24.99 4.91
N ALA A 607 23.97 24.87 5.85
CA ALA A 607 25.08 25.81 6.01
C ALA A 607 25.99 25.95 4.76
N THR A 608 25.88 25.00 3.80
CA THR A 608 26.72 24.90 2.61
C THR A 608 25.98 24.94 1.27
N VAL A 609 24.64 24.94 1.24
CA VAL A 609 23.86 24.77 -0.02
C VAL A 609 22.66 25.72 -0.15
N GLY A 610 22.40 26.58 0.84
CA GLY A 610 21.21 27.44 0.87
C GLY A 610 19.98 26.72 1.44
N THR A 611 18.79 27.31 1.26
CA THR A 611 17.56 26.81 1.89
C THR A 611 17.02 25.58 1.18
N LEU A 612 17.05 24.43 1.86
CA LEU A 612 16.53 23.15 1.39
C LEU A 612 15.12 22.95 1.95
N CYS A 613 14.13 22.81 1.07
CA CYS A 613 12.79 22.39 1.49
C CYS A 613 12.63 20.87 1.35
N ILE A 614 12.11 20.22 2.40
CA ILE A 614 11.64 18.82 2.35
C ILE A 614 10.20 18.73 2.88
N VAL A 615 9.39 17.77 2.40
CA VAL A 615 8.09 17.48 3.00
C VAL A 615 8.27 16.42 4.08
N THR A 616 7.88 16.72 5.31
CA THR A 616 8.07 15.85 6.49
C THR A 616 7.13 16.24 7.63
N THR A 617 7.24 15.63 8.81
CA THR A 617 6.42 15.95 9.99
C THR A 617 7.05 17.05 10.85
N GLU A 618 6.25 17.79 11.62
CA GLU A 618 6.71 18.89 12.50
C GLU A 618 7.85 18.47 13.44
N ALA A 619 7.74 17.31 14.07
CA ALA A 619 8.75 16.76 14.99
C ALA A 619 10.09 16.44 14.27
N PHE A 620 10.03 15.95 13.03
CA PHE A 620 11.23 15.70 12.23
C PHE A 620 11.86 16.98 11.68
N CYS A 621 11.03 18.00 11.40
CA CYS A 621 11.49 19.31 10.98
C CYS A 621 12.24 20.04 12.10
N THR A 622 11.63 20.12 13.29
CA THR A 622 12.18 20.79 14.48
C THR A 622 13.45 20.10 14.99
N SER A 623 13.48 18.76 15.04
CA SER A 623 14.69 18.00 15.43
C SER A 623 15.88 18.15 14.47
N ARG A 624 15.65 18.66 13.25
CA ARG A 624 16.71 19.04 12.28
C ARG A 624 17.01 20.54 12.24
N GLY A 625 16.45 21.33 13.17
CA GLY A 625 16.62 22.79 13.20
C GLY A 625 15.93 23.51 12.05
N GLY A 626 14.93 22.89 11.42
CA GLY A 626 14.14 23.50 10.35
C GLY A 626 12.89 24.21 10.86
N VAL A 627 12.36 25.12 10.03
CA VAL A 627 11.09 25.81 10.30
C VAL A 627 9.97 25.11 9.54
N TYR A 628 9.06 24.48 10.29
CA TYR A 628 7.88 23.82 9.75
C TYR A 628 6.83 24.84 9.31
N GLN A 629 6.20 24.62 8.15
CA GLN A 629 5.32 25.60 7.51
C GLN A 629 3.83 25.24 7.64
N GLY A 630 3.51 24.24 8.47
CA GLY A 630 2.15 23.77 8.73
C GLY A 630 1.73 22.60 7.84
N ASP A 631 0.71 21.88 8.30
CA ASP A 631 0.25 20.63 7.71
C ASP A 631 -0.35 20.81 6.31
N GLY A 632 -0.05 19.87 5.40
CA GLY A 632 -0.54 19.90 4.02
C GLY A 632 0.17 20.89 3.10
N THR A 633 1.13 21.67 3.61
CA THR A 633 2.00 22.51 2.77
C THR A 633 3.03 21.68 2.02
N THR A 634 3.51 22.15 0.85
CA THR A 634 4.46 21.40 0.03
C THR A 634 5.61 22.28 -0.43
N CYS A 635 6.74 21.68 -0.77
CA CYS A 635 7.90 22.44 -1.25
C CYS A 635 7.73 23.06 -2.64
N SER A 636 6.62 22.83 -3.35
CA SER A 636 6.31 23.49 -4.63
C SER A 636 5.45 24.75 -4.47
N ASN A 637 4.75 24.93 -3.34
CA ASN A 637 3.95 26.13 -3.06
C ASN A 637 4.43 26.95 -1.84
N THR A 638 5.46 26.47 -1.13
CA THR A 638 6.09 27.16 0.00
C THR A 638 7.40 27.82 -0.43
N THR A 639 7.45 29.15 -0.43
CA THR A 639 8.70 29.91 -0.57
C THR A 639 9.42 29.94 0.77
N CYS A 640 10.43 29.08 0.96
CA CYS A 640 11.22 29.12 2.18
C CYS A 640 11.97 30.45 2.30
N PRO A 641 11.92 31.14 3.46
CA PRO A 641 12.60 32.41 3.64
C PRO A 641 14.14 32.27 3.49
N PRO A 642 14.84 33.34 3.08
CA PRO A 642 16.29 33.35 3.08
C PRO A 642 16.80 33.10 4.52
N PRO A 643 17.92 32.39 4.69
CA PRO A 643 18.39 32.01 6.02
C PRO A 643 18.70 33.28 6.83
N SER A 644 18.06 33.37 8.00
CA SER A 644 18.23 34.47 8.95
C SER A 644 18.83 33.96 10.25
N GLY A 645 19.37 34.88 11.04
CA GLY A 645 20.04 34.58 12.30
C GLY A 645 20.33 35.84 13.08
N ALA A 646 20.86 35.67 14.28
CA ALA A 646 21.21 36.78 15.15
C ALA A 646 22.26 37.69 14.51
N CYS A 647 21.89 38.95 14.39
CA CYS A 647 22.76 40.07 14.05
C CYS A 647 22.97 40.89 15.32
N CYS A 648 24.19 40.91 15.84
CA CYS A 648 24.56 41.82 16.92
C CYS A 648 24.81 43.20 16.31
N LEU A 649 23.94 44.17 16.62
CA LEU A 649 24.02 45.52 16.09
C LEU A 649 25.03 46.37 16.90
N PRO A 650 25.56 47.47 16.34
CA PRO A 650 26.57 48.31 17.01
C PRO A 650 26.13 48.90 18.36
N ASP A 651 24.82 49.03 18.61
CA ASP A 651 24.26 49.49 19.89
C ASP A 651 24.21 48.37 20.97
N GLY A 652 24.74 47.18 20.67
CA GLY A 652 24.67 46.00 21.53
C GLY A 652 23.28 45.35 21.57
N SER A 653 22.32 45.79 20.74
CA SER A 653 21.06 45.09 20.55
C SER A 653 21.24 43.89 19.60
N CYS A 654 20.25 42.99 19.59
CA CYS A 654 20.24 41.86 18.68
C CYS A 654 18.93 41.82 17.89
N ALA A 655 19.05 41.69 16.57
CA ALA A 655 17.94 41.50 15.65
C ALA A 655 18.12 40.21 14.85
N VAL A 656 17.03 39.52 14.51
CA VAL A 656 17.08 38.37 13.59
C VAL A 656 16.98 38.90 12.16
N LEU A 657 18.10 38.89 11.44
CA LEU A 657 18.23 39.46 10.09
C LEU A 657 18.83 38.42 9.13
N THR A 658 18.78 38.67 7.82
CA THR A 658 19.59 37.92 6.85
C THR A 658 21.05 38.39 6.91
N PRO A 659 22.04 37.60 6.45
CA PRO A 659 23.44 38.01 6.39
C PRO A 659 23.64 39.37 5.69
N GLN A 660 22.92 39.59 4.58
CA GLN A 660 22.97 40.82 3.79
C GLN A 660 22.35 42.01 4.54
N ALA A 661 21.18 41.83 5.17
CA ALA A 661 20.55 42.89 5.95
C ALA A 661 21.36 43.24 7.21
N CYS A 662 22.01 42.26 7.84
CA CYS A 662 22.92 42.46 8.96
C CYS A 662 24.15 43.29 8.55
N ALA A 663 24.79 42.95 7.43
CA ALA A 663 25.92 43.70 6.89
C ALA A 663 25.55 45.14 6.50
N VAL A 664 24.35 45.38 5.96
CA VAL A 664 23.85 46.74 5.67
C VAL A 664 23.71 47.58 6.95
N GLN A 665 23.37 46.96 8.08
CA GLN A 665 23.27 47.61 9.38
C GLN A 665 24.59 47.64 10.17
N GLN A 666 25.73 47.30 9.54
CA GLN A 666 27.06 47.20 10.17
C GLN A 666 27.10 46.24 11.37
N GLY A 667 26.17 45.28 11.45
CA GLY A 667 26.09 44.32 12.54
C GLY A 667 26.94 43.07 12.31
N LEU A 668 27.36 42.45 13.41
CA LEU A 668 28.08 41.17 13.40
C LEU A 668 27.09 40.01 13.31
N TYR A 669 27.03 39.35 12.17
CA TYR A 669 26.17 38.18 11.95
C TYR A 669 26.76 36.94 12.65
N ARG A 670 26.04 36.38 13.62
CA ARG A 670 26.49 35.21 14.41
C ARG A 670 26.26 33.86 13.73
N GLY A 671 25.55 33.84 12.59
CA GLY A 671 25.27 32.62 11.81
C GLY A 671 23.79 32.27 11.73
N ASN A 672 23.45 31.40 10.78
CA ASN A 672 22.06 31.03 10.47
C ASN A 672 21.40 30.28 11.64
N ASN A 673 20.17 30.69 11.98
CA ASN A 673 19.37 30.22 13.13
C ASN A 673 20.03 30.33 14.50
N VAL A 674 21.11 31.10 14.68
CA VAL A 674 21.51 31.50 16.03
C VAL A 674 20.42 32.43 16.56
N PRO A 675 19.69 32.08 17.63
CA PRO A 675 18.70 32.97 18.22
C PRO A 675 19.40 34.09 18.99
N CYS A 676 18.77 35.26 19.10
CA CYS A 676 19.35 36.39 19.82
C CYS A 676 19.67 36.10 21.30
N SER A 677 19.00 35.12 21.93
CA SER A 677 19.29 34.64 23.28
C SER A 677 20.60 33.84 23.40
N ALA A 678 21.15 33.32 22.30
CA ALA A 678 22.41 32.57 22.25
C ALA A 678 23.50 33.29 21.43
N ALA A 679 23.21 34.51 20.97
CA ALA A 679 24.09 35.29 20.11
C ALA A 679 25.28 35.94 20.85
N ASN A 680 25.24 35.94 22.18
CA ASN A 680 26.20 36.60 23.08
C ASN A 680 26.65 37.95 22.50
N CYS A 681 25.70 38.85 22.24
CA CYS A 681 26.00 40.18 21.76
C CYS A 681 26.56 40.99 22.93
N PRO A 682 27.88 41.24 22.99
CA PRO A 682 28.49 41.80 24.19
C PRO A 682 28.17 43.29 24.22
N ARG A 683 27.48 43.75 25.26
CA ARG A 683 27.34 45.19 25.52
C ARG A 683 28.71 45.74 25.90
N GLY A 684 29.40 46.34 24.93
CA GLY A 684 30.71 46.95 25.08
C GLY A 684 31.74 46.56 24.00
N ALA A 685 31.60 45.42 23.32
CA ALA A 685 32.64 44.95 22.38
C ALA A 685 32.71 45.73 21.04
N PHE A 686 31.70 46.54 20.73
CA PHE A 686 31.61 47.41 19.55
C PHE A 686 30.92 48.75 19.90
N GLY A 687 31.13 49.24 21.12
CA GLY A 687 30.67 50.56 21.52
C GLY A 687 31.49 51.62 20.80
N GLY A 688 31.05 52.02 19.61
CA GLY A 688 31.68 53.10 18.84
C GLY A 688 31.95 52.74 17.39
N THR A 689 32.08 53.76 16.54
CA THR A 689 32.42 53.62 15.11
C THR A 689 33.88 53.19 14.86
N LEU A 690 34.63 52.82 15.89
CA LEU A 690 36.06 52.49 15.84
C LEU A 690 36.33 51.14 16.50
N ARG A 691 36.99 50.23 15.76
CA ARG A 691 37.37 48.90 16.27
C ARG A 691 38.49 49.05 17.31
N GLY A 692 38.15 48.84 18.58
CA GLY A 692 39.06 49.00 19.72
C GLY A 692 38.56 49.97 20.79
N ASP A 693 37.49 50.72 20.52
CA ASP A 693 36.80 51.56 21.51
C ASP A 693 35.95 50.63 22.41
N TRP A 694 36.39 50.45 23.66
CA TRP A 694 35.80 49.51 24.63
C TRP A 694 34.89 50.23 25.64
N ASN A 695 35.20 51.48 25.95
CA ASN A 695 34.38 52.29 26.85
C ASN A 695 33.38 53.23 26.13
N ASN A 696 33.41 53.27 24.79
CA ASN A 696 32.52 54.02 23.92
C ASN A 696 32.64 55.54 24.09
N ASP A 697 33.88 56.03 24.32
CA ASP A 697 34.19 57.46 24.41
C ASP A 697 34.43 58.13 23.04
N GLY A 698 34.55 57.33 21.97
CA GLY A 698 34.79 57.78 20.59
C GLY A 698 36.26 57.79 20.19
N ALA A 699 37.18 57.33 21.04
CA ALA A 699 38.59 57.16 20.75
C ALA A 699 39.07 55.72 21.02
N VAL A 700 40.16 55.30 20.37
CA VAL A 700 40.85 54.05 20.70
C VAL A 700 42.15 54.41 21.39
N ASN A 701 42.17 54.33 22.71
CA ASN A 701 43.24 54.85 23.54
C ASN A 701 43.60 53.89 24.70
N ILE A 702 44.37 54.36 25.68
CA ILE A 702 44.84 53.50 26.79
C ILE A 702 43.77 53.25 27.86
N ALA A 703 42.71 54.08 27.91
CA ALA A 703 41.54 53.83 28.76
C ALA A 703 40.85 52.52 28.35
N ASP A 704 40.65 52.28 27.05
CA ASP A 704 40.06 51.04 26.53
C ASP A 704 40.85 49.78 26.92
N VAL A 705 42.18 49.89 26.95
CA VAL A 705 43.06 48.81 27.39
C VAL A 705 42.89 48.55 28.89
N GLN A 706 42.73 49.59 29.70
CA GLN A 706 42.51 49.45 31.14
C GLN A 706 41.12 48.88 31.44
N ASP A 707 40.09 49.35 30.74
CA ASP A 707 38.70 48.92 30.90
C ASP A 707 38.48 47.48 30.40
N TYR A 708 39.15 47.07 29.30
CA TYR A 708 39.17 45.67 28.87
C TYR A 708 39.88 44.77 29.88
N LEU A 709 41.06 45.15 30.37
CA LEU A 709 41.79 44.33 31.35
C LEU A 709 41.03 44.21 32.68
N ALA A 710 40.30 45.26 33.09
CA ALA A 710 39.37 45.21 34.19
C ALA A 710 38.25 44.18 33.93
N ALA A 711 37.56 44.27 32.79
CA ALA A 711 36.51 43.32 32.40
C ALA A 711 37.02 41.87 32.29
N PHE A 712 38.21 41.66 31.73
CA PHE A 712 38.86 40.36 31.63
C PHE A 712 39.16 39.76 33.01
N SER A 713 39.71 40.56 33.94
CA SER A 713 39.93 40.12 35.32
C SER A 713 38.65 39.85 36.11
N ALA A 714 37.52 40.43 35.69
CA ALA A 714 36.18 40.16 36.22
C ALA A 714 35.47 38.96 35.55
N GLY A 715 36.11 38.29 34.59
CA GLY A 715 35.52 37.16 33.83
C GLY A 715 34.51 37.57 32.76
N LEU A 716 34.46 38.86 32.39
CA LEU A 716 33.54 39.44 31.41
C LEU A 716 34.21 39.74 30.06
N GLY A 717 35.51 39.43 29.91
CA GLY A 717 36.31 39.65 28.70
C GLY A 717 36.28 38.50 27.69
N ASP A 718 35.16 37.79 27.55
CA ASP A 718 34.96 36.79 26.48
C ASP A 718 34.75 37.50 25.14
N LEU A 719 35.85 37.66 24.40
CA LEU A 719 35.91 38.37 23.12
C LEU A 719 35.65 37.43 21.94
N ASN A 720 36.02 36.16 22.09
CA ASN A 720 35.87 35.13 21.05
C ASN A 720 34.46 34.51 21.03
N GLY A 721 33.74 34.57 22.17
CA GLY A 721 32.34 34.17 22.31
C GLY A 721 32.13 32.70 22.68
N ASP A 722 33.16 31.98 23.14
CA ASP A 722 33.04 30.57 23.52
C ASP A 722 32.58 30.33 24.97
N GLY A 723 32.27 31.40 25.70
CA GLY A 723 31.75 31.36 27.07
C GLY A 723 32.84 31.24 28.14
N LEU A 724 34.12 31.32 27.76
CA LEU A 724 35.26 31.24 28.67
C LEU A 724 36.18 32.44 28.47
N CYS A 725 36.26 33.31 29.47
CA CYS A 725 37.20 34.44 29.48
C CYS A 725 38.64 33.92 29.72
N ASP A 726 39.39 33.60 28.66
CA ASP A 726 40.70 32.94 28.76
C ASP A 726 41.83 33.55 27.90
N ALA A 727 42.99 32.89 27.84
CA ALA A 727 44.17 33.37 27.11
C ALA A 727 43.92 33.63 25.61
N ARG A 728 42.88 33.02 25.02
CA ARG A 728 42.46 33.18 23.62
C ARG A 728 41.80 34.54 23.38
N ASP A 729 41.01 35.05 24.33
CA ASP A 729 40.46 36.41 24.26
C ASP A 729 41.54 37.47 24.40
N LEU A 730 42.46 37.26 25.34
CA LEU A 730 43.61 38.13 25.52
C LEU A 730 44.54 38.13 24.28
N ALA A 731 44.57 37.04 23.50
CA ALA A 731 45.25 37.00 22.21
C ALA A 731 44.49 37.77 21.12
N LEU A 732 43.17 37.59 21.02
CA LEU A 732 42.29 38.33 20.09
C LEU A 732 42.33 39.84 20.35
N PHE A 733 42.29 40.25 21.62
CA PHE A 733 42.39 41.64 22.06
C PHE A 733 43.74 42.26 21.64
N LYS A 734 44.85 41.54 21.85
CA LYS A 734 46.17 41.98 21.39
C LYS A 734 46.20 42.15 19.87
N GLU A 735 45.59 41.25 19.10
CA GLU A 735 45.53 41.37 17.64
C GLU A 735 44.81 42.66 17.22
N ILE A 736 43.68 42.99 17.85
CA ILE A 736 42.92 44.22 17.57
C ILE A 736 43.76 45.48 17.80
N PHE A 737 44.40 45.59 18.96
CA PHE A 737 45.20 46.77 19.34
C PHE A 737 46.61 46.82 18.72
N SER A 738 47.10 45.74 18.11
CA SER A 738 48.45 45.72 17.49
C SER A 738 48.46 46.13 16.01
N THR A 739 47.31 46.50 15.42
CA THR A 739 47.24 46.87 14.00
C THR A 739 47.78 48.30 13.74
N PRO A 740 48.50 48.57 12.63
CA PRO A 740 49.26 49.82 12.48
C PRO A 740 48.46 51.11 12.32
N SER A 741 47.12 51.03 12.30
CA SER A 741 46.21 52.18 12.18
C SER A 741 46.15 53.08 13.42
N PHE A 742 46.80 52.70 14.53
CA PHE A 742 46.62 53.31 15.86
C PHE A 742 47.92 53.88 16.47
N THR A 743 48.70 54.62 15.67
CA THR A 743 49.80 55.46 16.20
C THR A 743 49.72 56.91 15.72
N ARG A 744 48.91 57.72 16.41
CA ARG A 744 49.15 59.16 16.57
C ARG A 744 48.39 59.73 17.76
#